data_AF-A0A9W6BN24-F1
#
_entry.id   AF-A0A9W6BN24-F1
#
_cell.length_a   1.000
_cell.length_b   1.000
_cell.length_c   1.000
_cell.angle_alpha   90.00
_cell.angle_beta   90.00
_cell.angle_gamma   90.00
#
_symmetry.space_group_name_H-M   'P 1'
#
loop_
_entity.id
_entity.type
_entity.pdbx_description
1 polymer ?
#
loop_
_entity_poly.entity_id
_entity_poly.type
_entity_poly.pdbx_seq_one_letter_code
_entity_poly.pdbx_strand_id
1 'polypeptide(L)'
;MGPVLPASIAAPDPLGAAGRRSVPPPCNSGERAVATSADDSKPHKGDGAAAAAAHGPSGAPQPPAASPQLPTYQHLILPPLPPSRSQPSTAESAAGATAADTAATSPAAGEQGAAAEECLLVIVPGALLPPAAFKALAESIQQAAAPHLRMWVGVLNLNFLDIQKALCGPDATIPDVLRAMDECGAFGTLLCQVVEQAAGQGFVPRREGTVRLSNLAVVCQSAGCYGFAPAAAKSAAATVLLGGVPNSPDYMQMGVFSMEAWPRPLMMVVGELDGQMRWPLLSSYIAESAAMATKFGPAFAAAAKPVVVVPGVNHGNTSSGEARVQRGDITAGVAHHSTCMSSLGGLITSFVTTHLAAPGQTRSQARRALLDAVRQSAQLTAPYCIARGLGDPAAAFAAAATLPAPDLPSPSPCKGPCRVGGLVAGAQRVAGRANSTALPPGEVVAAEAQAVELQRAVLAGLPPSQLQRLAVVATAHTDMETFLYSQPLMMPLEEGGEDGGGNSGRSMDAPGQFLAPQAPDYWLKMKCAAFVAAMLGLPDPSQYTSPTPSELNRLALETALAAVPAGVAERYRALGRPMEFGPDVDVLAPGPDGAPPAAATPEAFVRHTRLSFQYPPPAPPEHAPATPSPSATSAPASAAAVPATGGDSRPGAVRLCSPYLRVEPPADVGSRPPSETRFLGPYYAKLVSVAQAMEWVALDSLRLIDTPW
;
A
#
# COMPACT_ATOMS: atom_id res chain seq x y z
N MET A 1 -1.12 13.48 -51.52
CA MET A 1 -1.86 12.66 -50.54
C MET A 1 -1.17 12.84 -49.19
N GLY A 2 -1.67 13.72 -48.34
CA GLY A 2 -1.14 13.93 -46.99
C GLY A 2 -1.87 13.05 -45.97
N PRO A 3 -1.23 12.69 -44.84
CA PRO A 3 -1.89 11.85 -43.84
C PRO A 3 -2.87 12.69 -43.01
N VAL A 4 -4.10 12.20 -42.95
CA VAL A 4 -5.19 12.72 -42.11
C VAL A 4 -4.92 12.30 -40.67
N LEU A 5 -4.83 13.25 -39.75
CA LEU A 5 -4.80 13.01 -38.30
C LEU A 5 -6.22 12.66 -37.81
N PRO A 6 -6.40 11.65 -36.94
CA PRO A 6 -7.71 11.33 -36.39
C PRO A 6 -8.11 12.35 -35.30
N ALA A 7 -9.42 12.61 -35.25
CA ALA A 7 -10.06 13.56 -34.37
C ALA A 7 -9.85 13.23 -32.87
N SER A 8 -9.64 14.29 -32.09
CA SER A 8 -9.59 14.30 -30.63
C SER A 8 -10.86 13.68 -30.03
N ILE A 9 -10.71 12.56 -29.33
CA ILE A 9 -11.76 11.96 -28.50
C ILE A 9 -11.75 12.72 -27.16
N ALA A 10 -12.85 13.40 -26.86
CA ALA A 10 -13.05 14.04 -25.57
C ALA A 10 -13.03 12.99 -24.45
N ALA A 11 -12.18 13.21 -23.44
CA ALA A 11 -12.15 12.38 -22.24
C ALA A 11 -13.48 12.53 -21.47
N PRO A 12 -14.09 11.44 -20.97
CA PRO A 12 -15.26 11.52 -20.12
C PRO A 12 -14.92 12.11 -18.74
N ASP A 13 -15.88 12.82 -18.17
CA ASP A 13 -15.82 13.47 -16.85
C ASP A 13 -15.59 12.41 -15.74
N PRO A 14 -14.45 12.43 -15.01
CA PRO A 14 -14.09 11.39 -14.05
C PRO A 14 -14.92 11.39 -12.75
N LEU A 15 -15.94 12.24 -12.64
CA LEU A 15 -16.83 12.32 -11.46
C LEU A 15 -18.28 11.87 -11.72
N GLY A 16 -18.61 11.36 -12.91
CA GLY A 16 -19.99 11.09 -13.32
C GLY A 16 -20.47 9.65 -13.16
N ALA A 17 -20.68 9.14 -11.93
CA ALA A 17 -21.64 8.05 -11.63
C ALA A 17 -21.86 7.76 -10.12
N ALA A 18 -21.55 8.70 -9.21
CA ALA A 18 -22.17 8.67 -7.89
C ALA A 18 -23.56 9.33 -8.04
N GLY A 19 -24.62 8.58 -7.77
CA GLY A 19 -26.00 9.03 -7.93
C GLY A 19 -26.24 10.40 -7.32
N ARG A 20 -27.13 11.19 -7.95
CA ARG A 20 -27.60 12.49 -7.43
C ARG A 20 -28.01 12.35 -5.96
N ARG A 21 -27.09 12.66 -5.04
CA ARG A 21 -27.34 12.80 -3.61
C ARG A 21 -27.29 14.29 -3.30
N SER A 22 -28.32 14.77 -2.62
CA SER A 22 -28.52 16.16 -2.22
C SER A 22 -27.30 16.70 -1.47
N VAL A 23 -26.81 17.86 -1.89
CA VAL A 23 -25.83 18.66 -1.15
C VAL A 23 -26.49 19.10 0.17
N PRO A 24 -25.86 18.91 1.34
CA PRO A 24 -26.39 19.46 2.59
C PRO A 24 -26.43 21.00 2.52
N PRO A 25 -27.47 21.65 3.08
CA PRO A 25 -27.59 23.10 3.02
C PRO A 25 -26.45 23.78 3.80
N PRO A 26 -26.00 24.98 3.40
CA PRO A 26 -25.04 25.76 4.17
C PRO A 26 -25.63 26.11 5.54
N CYS A 27 -24.81 25.99 6.59
CA CYS A 27 -25.12 26.52 7.92
C CYS A 27 -25.16 28.04 7.86
N ASN A 28 -26.33 28.62 7.54
CA ASN A 28 -26.62 30.03 7.76
C ASN A 28 -27.91 30.16 8.57
N SER A 29 -27.80 30.89 9.67
CA SER A 29 -28.91 31.34 10.50
C SER A 29 -29.84 32.26 9.70
N GLY A 30 -31.10 31.84 9.56
CA GLY A 30 -32.27 32.68 9.35
C GLY A 30 -32.36 33.44 8.01
N GLU A 31 -33.07 32.86 7.04
CA GLU A 31 -34.08 33.59 6.25
C GLU A 31 -34.94 32.63 5.42
N ARG A 32 -36.22 32.98 5.31
CA ARG A 32 -37.34 32.17 4.79
C ARG A 32 -37.38 32.31 3.26
N ALA A 33 -37.28 31.21 2.51
CA ALA A 33 -37.45 31.22 1.05
C ALA A 33 -38.68 30.44 0.58
N VAL A 34 -39.40 31.06 -0.35
CA VAL A 34 -40.67 30.67 -0.98
C VAL A 34 -40.42 29.66 -2.11
N ALA A 35 -41.27 28.63 -2.21
CA ALA A 35 -41.20 27.60 -3.23
C ALA A 35 -41.88 28.03 -4.55
N THR A 36 -41.23 27.76 -5.68
CA THR A 36 -41.87 27.71 -7.00
C THR A 36 -41.66 26.33 -7.62
N SER A 37 -42.77 25.70 -8.01
CA SER A 37 -42.81 24.42 -8.72
C SER A 37 -42.68 24.64 -10.23
N ALA A 38 -41.82 23.87 -10.88
CA ALA A 38 -41.87 23.69 -12.34
C ALA A 38 -41.95 22.20 -12.65
N ASP A 39 -43.04 21.89 -13.32
CA ASP A 39 -43.49 20.62 -13.87
C ASP A 39 -42.74 20.36 -15.18
N ASP A 40 -42.28 19.13 -15.43
CA ASP A 40 -41.80 18.74 -16.76
C ASP A 40 -41.98 17.23 -16.96
N SER A 41 -42.96 16.89 -17.79
CA SER A 41 -43.40 15.54 -18.11
C SER A 41 -42.95 15.17 -19.52
N LYS A 42 -42.39 13.97 -19.70
CA LYS A 42 -42.27 13.29 -21.02
C LYS A 42 -42.44 11.77 -20.90
N PRO A 43 -42.89 11.10 -21.99
CA PRO A 43 -43.68 9.87 -21.89
C PRO A 43 -42.84 8.59 -22.10
N HIS A 44 -43.24 7.52 -21.41
CA HIS A 44 -42.80 6.15 -21.69
C HIS A 44 -43.82 5.42 -22.58
N LYS A 45 -43.32 4.75 -23.62
CA LYS A 45 -44.01 3.72 -24.41
C LYS A 45 -43.88 2.36 -23.73
N GLY A 46 -44.96 1.57 -23.77
CA GLY A 46 -45.12 0.20 -23.24
C GLY A 46 -44.25 -0.86 -23.93
N ASP A 47 -44.39 -2.17 -23.70
CA ASP A 47 -45.43 -2.98 -23.05
C ASP A 47 -44.78 -4.23 -22.43
N GLY A 48 -45.43 -4.84 -21.43
CA GLY A 48 -45.05 -6.16 -20.89
C GLY A 48 -45.86 -6.59 -19.66
N ALA A 49 -47.01 -7.22 -19.89
CA ALA A 49 -47.88 -7.93 -18.94
C ALA A 49 -47.16 -9.11 -18.23
N ALA A 50 -47.56 -9.67 -17.08
CA ALA A 50 -48.52 -9.37 -16.02
C ALA A 50 -48.23 -10.36 -14.87
N ALA A 51 -48.28 -9.92 -13.61
CA ALA A 51 -48.56 -10.77 -12.44
C ALA A 51 -49.12 -9.87 -11.33
N ALA A 52 -50.43 -10.01 -11.08
CA ALA A 52 -51.17 -9.19 -10.13
C ALA A 52 -50.91 -9.66 -8.69
N ALA A 53 -50.33 -8.77 -7.88
CA ALA A 53 -50.36 -8.86 -6.41
C ALA A 53 -51.00 -7.58 -5.87
N ALA A 54 -51.91 -7.75 -4.91
CA ALA A 54 -52.75 -6.70 -4.36
C ALA A 54 -51.94 -5.58 -3.70
N HIS A 55 -52.08 -4.34 -4.20
CA HIS A 55 -51.57 -3.14 -3.55
C HIS A 55 -52.58 -2.64 -2.51
N GLY A 56 -52.17 -2.67 -1.24
CA GLY A 56 -52.81 -1.92 -0.17
C GLY A 56 -52.64 -0.41 -0.34
N PRO A 57 -53.40 0.41 0.42
CA PRO A 57 -53.42 1.86 0.25
C PRO A 57 -52.05 2.48 0.51
N SER A 58 -51.55 3.19 -0.50
CA SER A 58 -50.35 4.03 -0.45
C SER A 58 -50.48 5.06 0.68
N GLY A 59 -49.82 4.81 1.80
CA GLY A 59 -49.65 5.81 2.86
C GLY A 59 -48.92 7.04 2.32
N ALA A 60 -49.33 8.23 2.77
CA ALA A 60 -48.66 9.48 2.44
C ALA A 60 -47.15 9.38 2.81
N PRO A 61 -46.24 9.92 1.98
CA PRO A 61 -44.82 9.91 2.28
C PRO A 61 -44.60 10.58 3.65
N GLN A 62 -44.08 9.81 4.62
CA GLN A 62 -43.66 10.40 5.89
C GLN A 62 -42.62 11.47 5.61
N PRO A 63 -42.68 12.63 6.30
CA PRO A 63 -41.63 13.63 6.20
C PRO A 63 -40.27 12.99 6.52
N PRO A 64 -39.19 13.38 5.81
CA PRO A 64 -37.87 12.83 6.09
C PRO A 64 -37.54 13.06 7.56
N ALA A 65 -37.18 11.99 8.27
CA ALA A 65 -36.71 12.09 9.64
C ALA A 65 -35.59 13.13 9.72
N ALA A 66 -35.62 14.00 10.73
CA ALA A 66 -34.59 15.01 10.94
C ALA A 66 -33.22 14.32 10.94
N SER A 67 -32.27 14.83 10.14
CA SER A 67 -30.92 14.28 10.10
C SER A 67 -30.35 14.25 11.52
N PRO A 68 -29.74 13.13 11.94
CA PRO A 68 -29.17 13.03 13.29
C PRO A 68 -28.16 14.16 13.51
N GLN A 69 -28.37 14.94 14.57
CA GLN A 69 -27.44 16.01 14.94
C GLN A 69 -26.26 15.40 15.69
N LEU A 70 -25.06 15.61 15.17
CA LEU A 70 -23.83 15.26 15.90
C LEU A 70 -23.65 16.22 17.07
N PRO A 71 -23.20 15.73 18.24
CA PRO A 71 -22.84 16.61 19.34
C PRO A 71 -21.68 17.52 18.95
N THR A 72 -21.60 18.68 19.58
CA THR A 72 -20.45 19.58 19.47
C THR A 72 -19.30 19.01 20.30
N TYR A 73 -18.20 18.66 19.66
CA TYR A 73 -17.03 18.13 20.34
C TYR A 73 -16.06 19.25 20.68
N GLN A 74 -15.51 19.27 21.90
CA GLN A 74 -14.40 20.16 22.22
C GLN A 74 -13.11 19.59 21.63
N HIS A 75 -12.54 20.27 20.65
CA HIS A 75 -11.29 19.89 20.00
C HIS A 75 -10.09 20.53 20.72
N LEU A 76 -8.91 19.93 20.54
CA LEU A 76 -7.66 20.51 21.03
C LEU A 76 -7.17 21.54 20.01
N ILE A 77 -7.09 22.81 20.39
CA ILE A 77 -6.52 23.87 19.56
C ILE A 77 -5.21 24.33 20.19
N LEU A 78 -4.13 24.24 19.41
CA LEU A 78 -2.82 24.76 19.78
C LEU A 78 -2.60 26.07 19.02
N PRO A 79 -2.46 27.21 19.73
CA PRO A 79 -2.16 28.48 19.09
C PRO A 79 -0.75 28.46 18.47
N PRO A 80 -0.46 29.33 17.50
CA PRO A 80 0.86 29.42 16.90
C PRO A 80 1.91 29.75 17.96
N LEU A 81 3.10 29.17 17.80
CA LEU A 81 4.24 29.55 18.63
C LEU A 81 4.53 31.05 18.42
N PRO A 82 4.92 31.78 19.48
CA PRO A 82 5.36 33.15 19.31
C PRO A 82 6.53 33.18 18.33
N PRO A 83 6.63 34.23 17.49
CA PRO A 83 7.79 34.38 16.62
C PRO A 83 9.03 34.31 17.51
N SER A 84 9.93 33.36 17.22
CA SER A 84 11.19 33.25 17.94
C SER A 84 11.86 34.61 17.84
N ARG A 85 12.00 35.32 18.98
CA ARG A 85 12.82 36.53 19.01
C ARG A 85 14.18 36.05 18.56
N SER A 86 14.57 36.42 17.34
CA SER A 86 15.88 36.07 16.80
C SER A 86 16.88 36.39 17.88
N GLN A 87 17.42 35.35 18.51
CA GLN A 87 18.55 35.57 19.39
C GLN A 87 19.60 36.16 18.46
N PRO A 88 20.11 37.38 18.76
CA PRO A 88 21.12 38.00 17.92
C PRO A 88 22.24 36.96 17.77
N SER A 89 22.48 36.52 16.54
CA SER A 89 23.45 35.46 16.28
C SER A 89 24.78 35.94 16.82
N THR A 90 25.27 35.34 17.91
CA THR A 90 26.61 35.56 18.46
C THR A 90 27.66 34.88 17.57
N ALA A 91 27.63 35.19 16.27
CA ALA A 91 28.62 34.76 15.28
C ALA A 91 29.83 35.72 15.22
N GLU A 92 30.14 36.40 16.33
CA GLU A 92 31.31 37.26 16.48
C GLU A 92 32.28 36.60 17.47
N SER A 93 33.15 35.71 16.97
CA SER A 93 34.51 35.45 17.46
C SER A 93 35.00 34.08 16.98
N ALA A 94 35.47 34.00 15.72
CA ALA A 94 36.64 33.21 15.32
C ALA A 94 36.85 33.29 13.79
N ALA A 95 37.34 34.43 13.27
CA ALA A 95 38.08 34.45 12.01
C ALA A 95 38.90 35.75 11.92
N GLY A 96 40.22 35.61 11.93
CA GLY A 96 41.15 36.70 11.69
C GLY A 96 41.11 37.17 10.23
N ALA A 97 41.04 38.49 10.09
CA ALA A 97 41.62 39.36 9.06
C ALA A 97 41.86 38.79 7.65
N THR A 98 41.15 39.36 6.67
CA THR A 98 41.76 40.21 5.62
C THR A 98 40.70 41.17 5.05
N ALA A 99 41.06 42.45 4.99
CA ALA A 99 40.22 43.58 4.59
C ALA A 99 40.24 43.83 3.06
N ALA A 100 39.11 44.27 2.48
CA ALA A 100 39.01 45.42 1.57
C ALA A 100 37.56 45.68 1.09
N ASP A 101 37.20 46.97 1.12
CA ASP A 101 36.13 47.72 0.42
C ASP A 101 34.63 47.39 0.62
N THR A 102 34.09 48.06 1.64
CA THR A 102 32.68 48.45 1.82
C THR A 102 32.30 49.66 0.93
N ALA A 103 31.32 49.48 0.04
CA ALA A 103 30.47 50.55 -0.46
C ALA A 103 29.13 50.53 0.30
N ALA A 104 28.93 51.52 1.17
CA ALA A 104 27.74 51.69 1.98
C ALA A 104 26.52 52.04 1.11
N THR A 105 25.53 51.14 1.08
CA THR A 105 24.17 51.42 0.60
C THR A 105 23.24 51.60 1.79
N SER A 106 22.57 52.74 1.84
CA SER A 106 21.62 53.11 2.90
C SER A 106 20.52 52.06 3.11
N PRO A 107 20.05 51.85 4.35
CA PRO A 107 18.93 50.97 4.63
C PRO A 107 17.67 51.56 4.01
N ALA A 108 17.11 50.87 3.01
CA ALA A 108 15.84 51.23 2.41
C ALA A 108 14.74 51.22 3.50
N ALA A 109 13.96 52.29 3.50
CA ALA A 109 12.92 52.54 4.47
C ALA A 109 11.78 51.50 4.36
N GLY A 110 11.49 50.85 5.49
CA GLY A 110 10.17 50.35 5.88
C GLY A 110 9.45 49.43 4.89
N GLU A 111 9.90 48.18 4.77
CA GLU A 111 8.99 47.09 4.38
C GLU A 111 7.85 47.04 5.43
N GLN A 112 6.67 47.55 5.07
CA GLN A 112 5.44 47.28 5.78
C GLN A 112 5.29 45.77 5.85
N GLY A 113 5.48 45.20 7.05
CA GLY A 113 5.55 43.76 7.26
C GLY A 113 4.36 43.07 6.62
N ALA A 114 4.62 42.33 5.53
CA ALA A 114 3.63 41.49 4.90
C ALA A 114 2.97 40.65 5.99
N ALA A 115 1.64 40.74 6.10
CA ALA A 115 0.90 40.01 7.13
C ALA A 115 1.32 38.54 7.09
N ALA A 116 1.88 38.05 8.20
CA ALA A 116 2.44 36.71 8.26
C ALA A 116 1.39 35.71 7.75
N GLU A 117 1.77 34.89 6.76
CA GLU A 117 0.89 33.85 6.24
C GLU A 117 0.45 32.96 7.40
N GLU A 118 -0.86 32.74 7.52
CA GLU A 118 -1.47 31.99 8.60
C GLU A 118 -2.20 30.77 8.04
N CYS A 119 -1.97 29.61 8.64
CA CYS A 119 -2.55 28.34 8.25
C CYS A 119 -3.09 27.59 9.48
N LEU A 120 -4.20 26.88 9.29
CA LEU A 120 -4.67 25.85 10.22
C LEU A 120 -4.35 24.47 9.66
N LEU A 121 -3.61 23.68 10.43
CA LEU A 121 -3.44 22.24 10.21
C LEU A 121 -4.38 21.47 11.13
N VAL A 122 -5.29 20.69 10.56
CA VAL A 122 -6.16 19.80 11.34
C VAL A 122 -5.60 18.38 11.32
N ILE A 123 -5.33 17.81 12.49
CA ILE A 123 -4.99 16.40 12.65
C ILE A 123 -6.26 15.63 13.00
N VAL A 124 -6.54 14.62 12.19
CA VAL A 124 -7.63 13.66 12.36
C VAL A 124 -7.02 12.36 12.91
N PRO A 125 -7.30 12.02 14.18
CA PRO A 125 -6.80 10.79 14.80
C PRO A 125 -7.30 9.51 14.10
N GLY A 126 -6.51 8.45 14.22
CA GLY A 126 -6.98 7.08 14.00
C GLY A 126 -7.94 6.61 15.09
N ALA A 127 -8.47 5.41 14.92
CA ALA A 127 -9.51 4.87 15.77
C ALA A 127 -9.05 4.76 17.23
N LEU A 128 -9.88 5.31 18.14
CA LEU A 128 -9.70 5.24 19.59
C LEU A 128 -8.44 5.96 20.10
N LEU A 129 -7.90 6.92 19.35
CA LEU A 129 -6.78 7.74 19.82
C LEU A 129 -7.28 9.10 20.34
N PRO A 130 -6.92 9.49 21.58
CA PRO A 130 -7.29 10.79 22.11
C PRO A 130 -6.46 11.92 21.46
N PRO A 131 -6.94 13.17 21.46
CA PRO A 131 -6.18 14.31 20.94
C PRO A 131 -4.77 14.46 21.52
N ALA A 132 -4.58 14.12 22.79
CA ALA A 132 -3.30 14.20 23.47
C ALA A 132 -2.20 13.32 22.85
N ALA A 133 -2.57 12.22 22.17
CA ALA A 133 -1.63 11.34 21.49
C ALA A 133 -0.89 12.03 20.33
N PHE A 134 -1.41 13.15 19.82
CA PHE A 134 -0.83 13.90 18.70
C PHE A 134 -0.12 15.18 19.12
N LYS A 135 -0.05 15.47 20.43
CA LYS A 135 0.53 16.73 20.92
C LYS A 135 2.00 16.87 20.51
N ALA A 136 2.81 15.83 20.68
CA ALA A 136 4.23 15.86 20.31
C ALA A 136 4.44 16.09 18.81
N LEU A 137 3.63 15.45 17.96
CA LEU A 137 3.66 15.67 16.52
C LEU A 137 3.28 17.12 16.16
N ALA A 138 2.19 17.62 16.76
CA ALA A 138 1.72 18.98 16.54
C ALA A 138 2.77 20.03 16.94
N GLU A 139 3.39 19.87 18.12
CA GLU A 139 4.47 20.74 18.58
C GLU A 139 5.67 20.68 17.64
N SER A 140 6.07 19.49 17.18
CA SER A 140 7.17 19.36 16.21
C SER A 140 6.87 20.05 14.88
N ILE A 141 5.63 20.00 14.39
CA ILE A 141 5.20 20.70 13.17
C ILE A 141 5.25 22.22 13.40
N GLN A 142 4.71 22.70 14.52
CA GLN A 142 4.72 24.14 14.82
C GLN A 142 6.14 24.68 14.97
N GLN A 143 7.04 23.95 15.64
CA GLN A 143 8.44 24.33 15.79
C GLN A 143 9.14 24.46 14.42
N ALA A 144 8.91 23.50 13.52
CA ALA A 144 9.48 23.53 12.18
C ALA A 144 8.87 24.64 11.29
N ALA A 145 7.60 24.99 11.49
CA ALA A 145 6.89 26.00 10.71
C ALA A 145 7.12 27.45 11.19
N ALA A 146 7.37 27.63 12.49
CA ALA A 146 7.44 28.93 13.16
C ALA A 146 8.33 30.00 12.47
N PRO A 147 9.46 29.65 11.82
CA PRO A 147 10.30 30.66 11.15
C PRO A 147 9.62 31.39 9.97
N HIS A 148 8.57 30.82 9.37
CA HIS A 148 8.04 31.32 8.09
C HIS A 148 6.54 31.12 7.88
N LEU A 149 5.84 30.45 8.80
CA LEU A 149 4.40 30.22 8.69
C LEU A 149 3.77 30.25 10.09
N ARG A 150 2.76 31.11 10.28
CA ARG A 150 1.99 31.16 11.51
C ARG A 150 1.02 29.98 11.53
N MET A 151 1.44 28.89 12.18
CA MET A 151 0.73 27.61 12.16
C MET A 151 -0.15 27.40 13.39
N TRP A 152 -1.45 27.36 13.18
CA TRP A 152 -2.40 26.78 14.13
C TRP A 152 -2.49 25.28 13.95
N VAL A 153 -2.66 24.53 15.03
CA VAL A 153 -2.94 23.09 14.95
C VAL A 153 -4.21 22.75 15.71
N GLY A 154 -5.18 22.16 15.01
CA GLY A 154 -6.37 21.57 15.62
C GLY A 154 -6.26 20.06 15.63
N VAL A 155 -6.52 19.38 16.75
CA VAL A 155 -6.62 17.91 16.80
C VAL A 155 -8.06 17.53 17.10
N LEU A 156 -8.69 16.78 16.19
CA LEU A 156 -10.07 16.35 16.36
C LEU A 156 -10.21 15.44 17.57
N ASN A 157 -11.21 15.72 18.40
CA ASN A 157 -11.63 14.86 19.49
C ASN A 157 -12.75 13.95 18.99
N LEU A 158 -12.36 12.78 18.47
CA LEU A 158 -13.28 11.79 17.93
C LEU A 158 -13.60 10.75 19.02
N ASN A 159 -14.64 11.01 19.82
CA ASN A 159 -15.15 9.96 20.71
C ASN A 159 -15.98 8.97 19.88
N PHE A 160 -15.31 7.92 19.41
CA PHE A 160 -15.91 6.91 18.53
C PHE A 160 -17.15 6.26 19.16
N LEU A 161 -17.15 6.03 20.47
CA LEU A 161 -18.28 5.43 21.19
C LEU A 161 -19.49 6.38 21.23
N ASP A 162 -19.25 7.68 21.39
CA ASP A 162 -20.33 8.68 21.36
C ASP A 162 -20.94 8.77 19.95
N ILE A 163 -20.10 8.78 18.91
CA ILE A 163 -20.53 8.79 17.51
C ILE A 163 -21.32 7.51 17.19
N GLN A 164 -20.80 6.35 17.60
CA GLN A 164 -21.45 5.06 17.43
C GLN A 164 -22.83 5.05 18.08
N LYS A 165 -22.92 5.49 19.34
CA LYS A 165 -24.18 5.58 20.08
C LYS A 165 -25.17 6.55 19.42
N ALA A 166 -24.68 7.67 18.88
CA ALA A 166 -25.51 8.68 18.25
C ALA A 166 -26.05 8.27 16.86
N LEU A 167 -25.28 7.50 16.09
CA LEU A 167 -25.60 7.19 14.70
C LEU A 167 -26.14 5.77 14.47
N CYS A 168 -25.61 4.77 15.18
CA CYS A 168 -25.82 3.35 14.82
C CYS A 168 -26.28 2.46 15.98
N GLY A 169 -26.12 2.90 17.24
CA GLY A 169 -26.35 2.08 18.43
C GLY A 169 -25.11 1.30 18.90
N PRO A 170 -25.15 0.70 20.11
CA PRO A 170 -23.97 0.18 20.82
C PRO A 170 -23.32 -1.07 20.21
N ASP A 171 -24.05 -1.82 19.38
CA ASP A 171 -23.57 -3.07 18.77
C ASP A 171 -22.98 -2.87 17.37
N ALA A 172 -23.00 -1.64 16.85
CA ALA A 172 -22.52 -1.34 15.52
C ALA A 172 -21.01 -1.55 15.38
N THR A 173 -20.57 -2.14 14.27
CA THR A 173 -19.15 -2.33 14.01
C THR A 173 -18.48 -1.03 13.57
N ILE A 174 -17.14 -0.97 13.59
CA ILE A 174 -16.41 0.21 13.09
C ILE A 174 -16.82 0.58 11.64
N PRO A 175 -16.90 -0.38 10.70
CA PRO A 175 -17.41 -0.11 9.36
C PRO A 175 -18.83 0.47 9.32
N ASP A 176 -19.73 0.05 10.21
CA ASP A 176 -21.11 0.56 10.27
C ASP A 176 -21.14 2.03 10.69
N VAL A 177 -20.34 2.39 11.71
CA VAL A 177 -20.23 3.78 12.17
C VAL A 177 -19.62 4.67 11.09
N LEU A 178 -18.55 4.23 10.43
CA LEU A 178 -17.91 5.00 9.36
C LEU A 178 -18.87 5.22 8.17
N ARG A 179 -19.68 4.22 7.83
CA ARG A 179 -20.72 4.34 6.80
C ARG A 179 -21.79 5.35 7.20
N ALA A 180 -22.31 5.27 8.42
CA ALA A 180 -23.31 6.21 8.90
C ALA A 180 -22.77 7.64 8.98
N MET A 181 -21.51 7.82 9.38
CA MET A 181 -20.81 9.11 9.36
C MET A 181 -20.74 9.70 7.94
N ASP A 182 -20.46 8.88 6.92
CA ASP A 182 -20.45 9.34 5.53
C ASP A 182 -21.86 9.75 5.08
N GLU A 183 -22.86 8.91 5.34
CA GLU A 183 -24.25 9.13 4.95
C GLU A 183 -24.86 10.40 5.56
N CYS A 184 -24.49 10.74 6.80
CA CYS A 184 -24.97 11.96 7.47
C CYS A 184 -24.03 13.17 7.29
N GLY A 185 -22.93 13.04 6.53
CA GLY A 185 -21.97 14.13 6.32
C GLY A 185 -21.14 14.51 7.55
N ALA A 186 -21.00 13.60 8.53
CA ALA A 186 -20.33 13.83 9.80
C ALA A 186 -18.89 14.33 9.64
N PHE A 187 -18.15 13.76 8.68
CA PHE A 187 -16.75 14.13 8.44
C PHE A 187 -16.59 15.61 8.11
N GLY A 188 -17.47 16.16 7.28
CA GLY A 188 -17.48 17.58 6.95
C GLY A 188 -17.85 18.45 8.16
N THR A 189 -18.89 18.05 8.89
CA THR A 189 -19.36 18.76 10.10
C THR A 189 -18.26 18.87 11.17
N LEU A 190 -17.54 17.78 11.44
CA LEU A 190 -16.45 17.77 12.43
C LEU A 190 -15.27 18.65 11.99
N LEU A 191 -14.95 18.69 10.70
CA LEU A 191 -13.95 19.63 10.17
C LEU A 191 -14.41 21.10 10.30
N CYS A 192 -15.70 21.38 10.11
CA CYS A 192 -16.23 22.73 10.36
C CYS A 192 -16.14 23.13 11.83
N GLN A 193 -16.50 22.22 12.77
CA GLN A 193 -16.42 22.50 14.21
C GLN A 193 -15.01 22.91 14.66
N VAL A 194 -13.96 22.22 14.20
CA VAL A 194 -12.57 22.58 14.57
C VAL A 194 -12.12 23.90 13.95
N VAL A 195 -12.55 24.20 12.73
CA VAL A 195 -12.27 25.50 12.09
C VAL A 195 -12.95 26.63 12.86
N GLU A 196 -14.21 26.46 13.26
CA GLU A 196 -14.97 27.45 14.03
C GLU A 196 -14.35 27.67 15.42
N GLN A 197 -13.91 26.61 16.10
CA GLN A 197 -13.20 26.72 17.38
C GLN A 197 -11.86 27.44 17.24
N ALA A 198 -11.07 27.15 16.20
CA ALA A 198 -9.84 27.86 15.92
C ALA A 198 -10.12 29.34 15.59
N ALA A 199 -11.18 29.62 14.84
CA ALA A 199 -11.57 30.99 14.49
C ALA A 199 -12.00 31.79 15.73
N GLY A 200 -12.72 31.16 16.66
CA GLY A 200 -13.05 31.74 17.97
C GLY A 200 -11.82 32.07 18.83
N GLN A 201 -10.65 31.47 18.54
CA GLN A 201 -9.38 31.76 19.21
C GLN A 201 -8.47 32.73 18.42
N GLY A 202 -8.90 33.16 17.23
CA GLY A 202 -8.19 34.18 16.45
C GLY A 202 -7.57 33.70 15.13
N PHE A 203 -7.76 32.45 14.73
CA PHE A 203 -7.45 32.01 13.36
C PHE A 203 -8.40 32.69 12.36
N VAL A 204 -7.92 33.08 11.18
CA VAL A 204 -8.77 33.69 10.14
C VAL A 204 -8.92 32.73 8.95
N PRO A 205 -10.05 32.00 8.81
CA PRO A 205 -10.28 31.11 7.68
C PRO A 205 -10.41 31.89 6.35
N ARG A 206 -9.64 31.50 5.34
CA ARG A 206 -9.70 32.11 4.00
C ARG A 206 -10.54 31.24 3.06
N ARG A 207 -11.79 31.65 2.82
CA ARG A 207 -12.73 30.89 1.97
C ARG A 207 -12.48 31.12 0.48
N GLU A 208 -12.51 30.03 -0.28
CA GLU A 208 -12.55 30.02 -1.74
C GLU A 208 -13.87 29.39 -2.19
N GLY A 209 -14.87 30.22 -2.49
CA GLY A 209 -16.23 29.75 -2.74
C GLY A 209 -16.94 29.33 -1.44
N THR A 210 -17.87 28.38 -1.54
CA THR A 210 -18.79 28.06 -0.43
C THR A 210 -18.20 27.12 0.61
N VAL A 211 -17.34 26.18 0.20
CA VAL A 211 -16.89 25.06 1.05
C VAL A 211 -15.38 25.08 1.32
N ARG A 212 -14.58 25.63 0.40
CA ARG A 212 -13.12 25.46 0.45
C ARG A 212 -12.44 26.52 1.31
N LEU A 213 -11.39 26.11 2.02
CA LEU A 213 -10.48 26.96 2.76
C LEU A 213 -9.07 26.88 2.17
N SER A 214 -8.56 28.01 1.69
CA SER A 214 -7.25 28.08 1.02
C SER A 214 -6.07 27.99 1.98
N ASN A 215 -6.31 28.21 3.27
CA ASN A 215 -5.31 28.12 4.33
C ASN A 215 -5.58 26.98 5.33
N LEU A 216 -6.33 25.95 4.91
CA LEU A 216 -6.56 24.72 5.66
C LEU A 216 -5.74 23.57 5.06
N ALA A 217 -4.98 22.87 5.91
CA ALA A 217 -4.41 21.57 5.60
C ALA A 217 -4.97 20.51 6.56
N VAL A 218 -5.08 19.26 6.12
CA VAL A 218 -5.61 18.16 6.94
C VAL A 218 -4.64 16.99 6.93
N VAL A 219 -4.28 16.48 8.11
CA VAL A 219 -3.53 15.24 8.32
C VAL A 219 -4.51 14.17 8.79
N CYS A 220 -4.68 13.10 8.04
CA CYS A 220 -5.48 11.94 8.42
C CYS A 220 -4.56 10.79 8.84
N GLN A 221 -4.70 10.29 10.06
CA GLN A 221 -3.90 9.16 10.54
C GLN A 221 -4.73 7.87 10.56
N SER A 222 -4.21 6.78 10.00
CA SER A 222 -4.82 5.44 10.08
C SER A 222 -6.31 5.43 9.73
N ALA A 223 -7.17 4.98 10.64
CA ALA A 223 -8.62 4.96 10.45
C ALA A 223 -9.24 6.36 10.17
N GLY A 224 -8.56 7.45 10.51
CA GLY A 224 -8.96 8.80 10.12
C GLY A 224 -9.02 8.98 8.59
N CYS A 225 -8.31 8.17 7.81
CA CYS A 225 -8.32 8.23 6.35
C CYS A 225 -9.64 7.76 5.71
N TYR A 226 -10.47 6.96 6.39
CA TYR A 226 -11.67 6.34 5.79
C TYR A 226 -12.68 7.34 5.23
N GLY A 227 -12.92 8.45 5.92
CA GLY A 227 -13.91 9.45 5.50
C GLY A 227 -13.38 10.88 5.48
N PHE A 228 -12.36 11.19 6.27
CA PHE A 228 -11.81 12.54 6.29
C PHE A 228 -10.93 12.85 5.08
N ALA A 229 -10.32 11.86 4.44
CA ALA A 229 -9.55 12.12 3.21
C ALA A 229 -10.46 12.64 2.08
N PRO A 230 -11.59 11.97 1.72
CA PRO A 230 -12.55 12.53 0.76
C PRO A 230 -13.17 13.86 1.18
N ALA A 231 -13.45 14.05 2.48
CA ALA A 231 -13.96 15.33 2.98
C ALA A 231 -12.92 16.46 2.82
N ALA A 232 -11.66 16.20 3.18
CA ALA A 232 -10.55 17.13 3.03
C ALA A 232 -10.25 17.45 1.56
N ALA A 233 -10.41 16.50 0.64
CA ALA A 233 -10.26 16.75 -0.80
C ALA A 233 -11.19 17.87 -1.30
N LYS A 234 -12.36 18.05 -0.65
CA LYS A 234 -13.37 19.06 -0.99
C LYS A 234 -13.12 20.38 -0.28
N SER A 235 -12.72 20.35 1.00
CA SER A 235 -12.65 21.54 1.86
C SER A 235 -11.25 22.11 2.07
N ALA A 236 -10.20 21.29 2.01
CA ALA A 236 -8.83 21.68 2.34
C ALA A 236 -8.01 22.05 1.10
N ALA A 237 -6.96 22.84 1.32
CA ALA A 237 -5.98 23.18 0.30
C ALA A 237 -4.95 22.06 0.08
N ALA A 238 -4.65 21.27 1.12
CA ALA A 238 -3.72 20.15 1.06
C ALA A 238 -4.13 19.03 2.04
N THR A 239 -3.82 17.78 1.68
CA THR A 239 -4.10 16.61 2.52
C THR A 239 -2.84 15.78 2.73
N VAL A 240 -2.62 15.30 3.96
CA VAL A 240 -1.58 14.34 4.30
C VAL A 240 -2.26 13.08 4.85
N LEU A 241 -1.87 11.92 4.35
CA LEU A 241 -2.27 10.62 4.87
C LEU A 241 -1.08 10.02 5.61
N LEU A 242 -1.24 9.76 6.90
CA LEU A 242 -0.19 9.26 7.78
C LEU A 242 -0.53 7.83 8.23
N GLY A 243 0.21 6.86 7.71
CA GLY A 243 -0.10 5.43 7.86
C GLY A 243 -1.51 5.16 7.37
N GLY A 244 -1.81 5.43 6.10
CA GLY A 244 -3.16 5.31 5.55
C GLY A 244 -3.21 5.52 4.03
N VAL A 245 -4.36 5.26 3.41
CA VAL A 245 -4.59 5.39 1.95
C VAL A 245 -5.84 6.24 1.64
N PRO A 246 -5.94 6.88 0.44
CA PRO A 246 -7.02 7.82 0.11
C PRO A 246 -8.43 7.25 0.12
N ASN A 247 -8.55 5.94 -0.09
CA ASN A 247 -9.82 5.25 -0.21
C ASN A 247 -9.80 3.99 0.66
N SER A 248 -9.90 4.19 1.98
CA SER A 248 -9.80 3.09 2.94
C SER A 248 -10.97 2.09 2.92
N PRO A 249 -12.17 2.38 2.36
CA PRO A 249 -13.14 1.33 2.04
C PRO A 249 -12.62 0.35 0.98
N ASP A 250 -12.04 0.87 -0.10
CA ASP A 250 -11.49 0.06 -1.20
C ASP A 250 -10.14 -0.57 -0.83
N TYR A 251 -9.47 -0.08 0.22
CA TYR A 251 -8.27 -0.68 0.81
C TYR A 251 -8.48 -2.17 1.12
N MET A 252 -9.61 -2.55 1.70
CA MET A 252 -9.93 -3.95 2.00
C MET A 252 -10.10 -4.80 0.73
N GLN A 253 -10.33 -4.15 -0.41
CA GLN A 253 -10.49 -4.77 -1.72
C GLN A 253 -9.23 -4.63 -2.58
N MET A 254 -8.13 -4.10 -2.01
CA MET A 254 -6.88 -3.79 -2.74
C MET A 254 -7.10 -2.85 -3.93
N GLY A 255 -8.16 -2.02 -3.88
CA GLY A 255 -8.47 -1.04 -4.90
C GLY A 255 -7.49 0.14 -4.83
N VAL A 256 -6.85 0.44 -5.97
CA VAL A 256 -5.94 1.60 -6.08
C VAL A 256 -6.72 2.79 -6.64
N PHE A 257 -6.79 3.86 -5.87
CA PHE A 257 -7.30 5.16 -6.35
C PHE A 257 -6.21 5.91 -7.12
N SER A 258 -6.52 6.53 -8.25
CA SER A 258 -5.51 7.32 -8.98
C SER A 258 -5.17 8.63 -8.24
N MET A 259 -3.93 8.76 -7.78
CA MET A 259 -3.39 10.01 -7.25
C MET A 259 -3.42 11.15 -8.26
N GLU A 260 -3.26 10.87 -9.56
CA GLU A 260 -3.39 11.89 -10.61
C GLU A 260 -4.82 12.48 -10.63
N ALA A 261 -5.84 11.64 -10.45
CA ALA A 261 -7.24 12.07 -10.39
C ALA A 261 -7.61 12.82 -9.09
N TRP A 262 -6.77 12.74 -8.06
CA TRP A 262 -7.03 13.45 -6.82
C TRP A 262 -6.85 14.97 -7.03
N PRO A 263 -7.86 15.81 -6.74
CA PRO A 263 -7.92 17.19 -7.25
C PRO A 263 -6.94 18.18 -6.60
N ARG A 264 -6.32 17.81 -5.47
CA ARG A 264 -5.51 18.70 -4.64
C ARG A 264 -4.13 18.11 -4.31
N PRO A 265 -3.18 18.89 -3.79
CA PRO A 265 -1.99 18.30 -3.21
C PRO A 265 -2.33 17.22 -2.18
N LEU A 266 -1.68 16.06 -2.31
CA LEU A 266 -1.87 14.89 -1.47
C LEU A 266 -0.51 14.29 -1.14
N MET A 267 -0.15 14.25 0.13
CA MET A 267 1.04 13.52 0.60
C MET A 267 0.62 12.22 1.27
N MET A 268 1.33 11.14 1.01
CA MET A 268 1.24 9.89 1.78
C MET A 268 2.55 9.66 2.52
N VAL A 269 2.45 9.39 3.82
CA VAL A 269 3.59 9.11 4.69
C VAL A 269 3.31 7.81 5.42
N VAL A 270 4.25 6.87 5.39
CA VAL A 270 4.16 5.61 6.14
C VAL A 270 5.50 5.32 6.80
N GLY A 271 5.47 4.67 7.95
CA GLY A 271 6.69 4.17 8.57
C GLY A 271 7.25 2.96 7.83
N GLU A 272 8.58 2.87 7.71
CA GLU A 272 9.27 1.69 7.17
C GLU A 272 8.93 0.43 7.98
N LEU A 273 8.69 0.57 9.28
CA LEU A 273 8.37 -0.52 10.21
C LEU A 273 6.89 -0.49 10.64
N ASP A 274 6.03 0.17 9.87
CA ASP A 274 4.60 0.19 10.12
C ASP A 274 4.01 -1.21 9.87
N GLY A 275 3.67 -1.91 10.94
CA GLY A 275 3.15 -3.27 10.86
C GLY A 275 1.65 -3.39 10.61
N GLN A 276 0.90 -2.30 10.84
CA GLN A 276 -0.55 -2.24 10.67
C GLN A 276 -0.93 -1.86 9.23
N MET A 277 -0.29 -0.82 8.69
CA MET A 277 -0.58 -0.28 7.37
C MET A 277 0.49 -0.59 6.33
N ARG A 278 1.66 -1.11 6.75
CA ARG A 278 2.73 -1.68 5.91
C ARG A 278 3.03 -0.92 4.63
N TRP A 279 4.21 -0.30 4.52
CA TRP A 279 4.55 0.43 3.30
C TRP A 279 4.42 -0.35 1.95
N PRO A 280 4.52 -1.70 1.87
CA PRO A 280 4.19 -2.45 0.66
C PRO A 280 2.75 -2.23 0.14
N LEU A 281 1.80 -1.88 1.01
CA LEU A 281 0.45 -1.45 0.62
C LEU A 281 0.47 -0.15 -0.19
N LEU A 282 1.49 0.68 -0.01
CA LEU A 282 1.66 1.92 -0.76
C LEU A 282 2.42 1.75 -2.08
N SER A 283 2.90 0.55 -2.44
CA SER A 283 3.79 0.40 -3.60
C SER A 283 3.15 0.83 -4.92
N SER A 284 1.84 0.66 -5.09
CA SER A 284 1.11 1.14 -6.26
C SER A 284 1.08 2.67 -6.32
N TYR A 285 0.95 3.34 -5.18
CA TYR A 285 1.01 4.80 -5.08
C TYR A 285 2.43 5.32 -5.27
N ILE A 286 3.46 4.60 -4.80
CA ILE A 286 4.86 4.91 -5.09
C ILE A 286 5.11 4.87 -6.60
N ALA A 287 4.64 3.81 -7.26
CA ALA A 287 4.76 3.66 -8.71
C ALA A 287 4.00 4.75 -9.48
N GLU A 288 2.79 5.12 -9.05
CA GLU A 288 2.04 6.23 -9.65
C GLU A 288 2.73 7.58 -9.42
N SER A 289 3.35 7.83 -8.26
CA SER A 289 4.17 9.03 -8.03
C SER A 289 5.35 9.10 -9.00
N ALA A 290 6.03 7.97 -9.23
CA ALA A 290 7.12 7.87 -10.20
C ALA A 290 6.65 8.05 -11.66
N ALA A 291 5.47 7.54 -12.01
CA ALA A 291 4.86 7.79 -13.32
C ALA A 291 4.56 9.28 -13.51
N MET A 292 4.04 9.95 -12.47
CA MET A 292 3.84 11.41 -12.47
C MET A 292 5.17 12.17 -12.58
N ALA A 293 6.24 11.70 -11.92
CA ALA A 293 7.57 12.29 -12.05
C ALA A 293 8.10 12.21 -13.48
N THR A 294 7.85 11.09 -14.16
CA THR A 294 8.21 10.92 -15.58
C THR A 294 7.37 11.79 -16.51
N LYS A 295 6.09 12.04 -16.17
CA LYS A 295 5.14 12.81 -16.97
C LYS A 295 5.30 14.33 -16.79
N PHE A 296 5.40 14.78 -15.55
CA PHE A 296 5.33 16.20 -15.16
C PHE A 296 6.63 16.73 -14.55
N GLY A 297 7.64 15.88 -14.36
CA GLY A 297 8.89 16.20 -13.71
C GLY A 297 8.89 15.83 -12.21
N PRO A 298 10.02 15.37 -11.66
CA PRO A 298 10.10 14.88 -10.29
C PRO A 298 9.86 15.96 -9.23
N ALA A 299 10.27 17.21 -9.49
CA ALA A 299 10.00 18.32 -8.58
C ALA A 299 8.50 18.67 -8.50
N PHE A 300 7.72 18.39 -9.55
CA PHE A 300 6.27 18.53 -9.52
C PHE A 300 5.65 17.37 -8.75
N ALA A 301 6.01 16.12 -9.08
CA ALA A 301 5.47 14.93 -8.40
C ALA A 301 5.75 14.95 -6.90
N ALA A 302 6.99 15.27 -6.49
CA ALA A 302 7.35 15.36 -5.07
C ALA A 302 6.67 16.53 -4.34
N ALA A 303 6.31 17.62 -5.03
CA ALA A 303 5.55 18.70 -4.42
C ALA A 303 4.06 18.38 -4.32
N ALA A 304 3.47 17.77 -5.37
CA ALA A 304 2.04 17.60 -5.50
C ALA A 304 1.53 16.28 -4.91
N LYS A 305 2.23 15.17 -5.19
CA LYS A 305 1.86 13.78 -4.84
C LYS A 305 3.01 12.98 -4.21
N PRO A 306 3.72 13.52 -3.19
CA PRO A 306 4.80 12.77 -2.56
C PRO A 306 4.26 11.53 -1.84
N VAL A 307 4.92 10.40 -2.05
CA VAL A 307 4.76 9.19 -1.24
C VAL A 307 6.10 8.93 -0.54
N VAL A 308 6.09 8.96 0.79
CA VAL A 308 7.30 8.94 1.62
C VAL A 308 7.24 7.77 2.59
N VAL A 309 8.31 6.96 2.60
CA VAL A 309 8.53 5.87 3.56
C VAL A 309 9.60 6.33 4.54
N VAL A 310 9.24 6.44 5.83
CA VAL A 310 10.12 7.02 6.86
C VAL A 310 10.87 5.92 7.61
N PRO A 311 12.21 5.84 7.51
CA PRO A 311 12.98 4.79 8.17
C PRO A 311 12.79 4.76 9.69
N GLY A 312 12.77 3.56 10.27
CA GLY A 312 12.70 3.37 11.72
C GLY A 312 11.41 3.85 12.40
N VAL A 313 10.34 4.12 11.66
CA VAL A 313 9.02 4.50 12.21
C VAL A 313 8.06 3.33 12.10
N ASN A 314 7.36 2.98 13.17
CA ASN A 314 6.22 2.06 13.14
C ASN A 314 4.88 2.81 13.16
N HIS A 315 3.75 2.10 13.21
CA HIS A 315 2.42 2.73 13.22
C HIS A 315 2.18 3.57 14.47
N GLY A 316 2.43 3.03 15.67
CA GLY A 316 2.26 3.73 16.95
C GLY A 316 3.10 5.02 17.05
N ASN A 317 4.29 5.02 16.46
CA ASN A 317 5.20 6.17 16.36
C ASN A 317 4.69 7.28 15.42
N THR A 318 3.54 7.12 14.78
CA THR A 318 2.84 8.23 14.11
C THR A 318 1.92 9.03 15.04
N SER A 319 1.77 8.58 16.30
CA SER A 319 0.93 9.21 17.32
C SER A 319 1.57 9.10 18.72
N SER A 320 1.05 8.26 19.62
CA SER A 320 1.46 8.17 21.03
C SER A 320 2.85 7.58 21.26
N GLY A 321 3.44 6.93 20.25
CA GLY A 321 4.67 6.15 20.41
C GLY A 321 4.46 4.76 21.01
N GLU A 322 3.22 4.41 21.34
CA GLU A 322 2.87 3.10 21.87
C GLU A 322 2.62 2.13 20.70
N ALA A 323 3.51 1.15 20.54
CA ALA A 323 3.35 0.09 19.56
C ALA A 323 2.21 -0.86 19.94
N ARG A 324 1.28 -1.10 19.02
CA ARG A 324 0.20 -2.10 19.18
C ARG A 324 0.61 -3.41 18.56
N VAL A 325 1.47 -4.16 19.26
CA VAL A 325 2.03 -5.39 18.71
C VAL A 325 0.95 -6.40 18.33
N GLN A 326 -0.16 -6.50 19.08
CA GLN A 326 -1.27 -7.41 18.74
C GLN A 326 -1.94 -7.08 17.38
N ARG A 327 -1.71 -5.87 16.85
CA ARG A 327 -2.17 -5.43 15.54
C ARG A 327 -1.05 -5.43 14.49
N GLY A 328 0.08 -6.07 14.78
CA GLY A 328 1.19 -6.24 13.87
C GLY A 328 2.33 -5.24 14.02
N ASP A 329 2.23 -4.23 14.90
CA ASP A 329 3.28 -3.21 15.04
C ASP A 329 4.63 -3.83 15.37
N ILE A 330 5.64 -3.43 14.61
CA ILE A 330 7.02 -3.83 14.81
C ILE A 330 7.62 -2.92 15.88
N THR A 331 8.31 -3.49 16.86
CA THR A 331 9.07 -2.76 17.89
C THR A 331 10.57 -2.84 17.65
N ALA A 332 11.05 -3.92 17.04
CA ALA A 332 12.46 -4.12 16.74
C ALA A 332 12.97 -3.12 15.69
N GLY A 333 14.06 -2.42 16.00
CA GLY A 333 14.69 -1.45 15.11
C GLY A 333 13.97 -0.10 14.98
N VAL A 334 12.90 0.12 15.75
CA VAL A 334 12.18 1.41 15.77
C VAL A 334 13.01 2.47 16.47
N ALA A 335 13.08 3.65 15.89
CA ALA A 335 13.78 4.80 16.45
C ALA A 335 13.05 5.35 17.69
N HIS A 336 13.77 6.14 18.50
CA HIS A 336 13.15 6.82 19.64
C HIS A 336 11.99 7.74 19.18
N HIS A 337 10.89 7.76 19.94
CA HIS A 337 9.66 8.44 19.54
C HIS A 337 9.85 9.93 19.20
N SER A 338 10.67 10.66 19.96
CA SER A 338 10.98 12.07 19.67
C SER A 338 11.66 12.26 18.31
N THR A 339 12.53 11.33 17.90
CA THR A 339 13.17 11.35 16.58
C THR A 339 12.13 11.11 15.49
N CYS A 340 11.22 10.15 15.69
CA CYS A 340 10.10 9.92 14.77
C CYS A 340 9.23 11.18 14.61
N MET A 341 8.87 11.84 15.72
CA MET A 341 8.08 13.09 15.71
C MET A 341 8.79 14.20 14.93
N SER A 342 10.09 14.36 15.15
CA SER A 342 10.90 15.36 14.43
C SER A 342 10.93 15.11 12.91
N SER A 343 11.18 13.86 12.50
CA SER A 343 11.18 13.48 11.08
C SER A 343 9.81 13.67 10.43
N LEU A 344 8.74 13.19 11.07
CA LEU A 344 7.38 13.35 10.56
C LEU A 344 6.96 14.82 10.52
N GLY A 345 7.24 15.58 11.57
CA GLY A 345 6.92 17.00 11.67
C GLY A 345 7.63 17.84 10.61
N GLY A 346 8.91 17.56 10.33
CA GLY A 346 9.67 18.21 9.27
C GLY A 346 9.10 17.95 7.87
N LEU A 347 8.71 16.70 7.57
CA LEU A 347 8.08 16.33 6.30
C LEU A 347 6.73 17.01 6.10
N ILE A 348 5.85 16.94 7.10
CA ILE A 348 4.52 17.58 7.07
C ILE A 348 4.67 19.09 6.91
N THR A 349 5.58 19.70 7.65
CA THR A 349 5.86 21.14 7.53
C THR A 349 6.36 21.51 6.15
N SER A 350 7.26 20.72 5.56
CA SER A 350 7.76 20.96 4.20
C SER A 350 6.65 20.89 3.16
N PHE A 351 5.74 19.92 3.30
CA PHE A 351 4.57 19.80 2.45
C PHE A 351 3.62 20.98 2.58
N VAL A 352 3.27 21.36 3.81
CA VAL A 352 2.37 22.50 4.05
C VAL A 352 3.00 23.82 3.57
N THR A 353 4.29 24.04 3.87
CA THR A 353 5.04 25.23 3.43
C THR A 353 5.09 25.33 1.91
N THR A 354 5.25 24.20 1.21
CA THR A 354 5.26 24.15 -0.26
C THR A 354 3.99 24.72 -0.87
N HIS A 355 2.83 24.53 -0.23
CA HIS A 355 1.53 24.91 -0.79
C HIS A 355 0.92 26.16 -0.18
N LEU A 356 1.22 26.47 1.09
CA LEU A 356 0.52 27.50 1.85
C LEU A 356 1.39 28.69 2.29
N ALA A 357 2.71 28.56 2.31
CA ALA A 357 3.58 29.72 2.55
C ALA A 357 3.68 30.61 1.30
N ALA A 358 4.01 31.89 1.46
CA ALA A 358 4.23 32.80 0.36
C ALA A 358 5.35 32.28 -0.59
N PRO A 359 5.28 32.57 -1.91
CA PRO A 359 6.38 32.26 -2.82
C PRO A 359 7.69 32.89 -2.35
N GLY A 360 8.79 32.11 -2.38
CA GLY A 360 10.10 32.59 -1.93
C GLY A 360 11.09 31.47 -1.68
N GLN A 361 12.21 31.82 -1.05
CA GLN A 361 13.30 30.90 -0.75
C GLN A 361 12.84 29.74 0.16
N THR A 362 12.05 30.03 1.19
CA THR A 362 11.52 29.02 2.12
C THR A 362 10.66 27.98 1.41
N ARG A 363 9.74 28.41 0.54
CA ARG A 363 8.91 27.50 -0.27
C ARG A 363 9.78 26.62 -1.17
N SER A 364 10.83 27.18 -1.78
CA SER A 364 11.77 26.44 -2.62
C SER A 364 12.61 25.42 -1.84
N GLN A 365 13.04 25.77 -0.62
CA GLN A 365 13.74 24.85 0.29
C GLN A 365 12.83 23.69 0.71
N ALA A 366 11.59 23.99 1.08
CA ALA A 366 10.59 22.99 1.44
C ALA A 366 10.31 22.00 0.29
N ARG A 367 10.20 22.51 -0.95
CA ARG A 367 10.07 21.67 -2.16
C ARG A 367 11.28 20.76 -2.38
N ARG A 368 12.49 21.28 -2.14
CA ARG A 368 13.72 20.48 -2.25
C ARG A 368 13.76 19.37 -1.19
N ALA A 369 13.41 19.69 0.06
CA ALA A 369 13.33 18.71 1.14
C ALA A 369 12.35 17.57 0.81
N LEU A 370 11.18 17.89 0.22
CA LEU A 370 10.24 16.86 -0.24
C LEU A 370 10.80 16.01 -1.38
N LEU A 371 11.47 16.64 -2.36
CA LEU A 371 12.10 15.90 -3.46
C LEU A 371 13.18 14.93 -2.93
N ASP A 372 13.99 15.37 -1.98
CA ASP A 372 15.03 14.54 -1.38
C ASP A 372 14.42 13.40 -0.55
N ALA A 373 13.34 13.65 0.21
CA ALA A 373 12.60 12.62 0.93
C ALA A 373 11.96 11.57 0.01
N VAL A 374 11.36 12.00 -1.10
CA VAL A 374 10.78 11.11 -2.11
C VAL A 374 11.88 10.31 -2.83
N ARG A 375 13.04 10.91 -3.13
CA ARG A 375 14.19 10.19 -3.70
C ARG A 375 14.68 9.08 -2.78
N GLN A 376 14.85 9.38 -1.50
CA GLN A 376 15.27 8.39 -0.49
C GLN A 376 14.24 7.26 -0.38
N SER A 377 12.95 7.62 -0.35
CA SER A 377 11.86 6.64 -0.31
C SER A 377 11.84 5.75 -1.56
N ALA A 378 11.95 6.36 -2.74
CA ALA A 378 11.98 5.64 -4.01
C ALA A 378 13.18 4.69 -4.10
N GLN A 379 14.36 5.11 -3.63
CA GLN A 379 15.54 4.24 -3.55
C GLN A 379 15.34 3.08 -2.58
N LEU A 380 14.79 3.34 -1.38
CA LEU A 380 14.50 2.33 -0.36
C LEU A 380 13.52 1.27 -0.90
N THR A 381 12.49 1.68 -1.64
CA THR A 381 11.41 0.79 -2.09
C THR A 381 11.61 0.23 -3.50
N ALA A 382 12.58 0.74 -4.28
CA ALA A 382 12.78 0.33 -5.67
C ALA A 382 12.97 -1.18 -5.85
N PRO A 383 13.79 -1.89 -5.05
CA PRO A 383 13.96 -3.33 -5.22
C PRO A 383 12.63 -4.11 -5.13
N TYR A 384 11.77 -3.74 -4.19
CA TYR A 384 10.45 -4.35 -4.04
C TYR A 384 9.51 -3.99 -5.19
N CYS A 385 9.46 -2.72 -5.60
CA CYS A 385 8.66 -2.31 -6.76
C CYS A 385 9.08 -3.03 -8.05
N ILE A 386 10.39 -3.24 -8.26
CA ILE A 386 10.93 -3.99 -9.39
C ILE A 386 10.54 -5.47 -9.30
N ALA A 387 10.76 -6.11 -8.15
CA ALA A 387 10.41 -7.52 -7.95
C ALA A 387 8.90 -7.77 -8.11
N ARG A 388 8.08 -6.78 -7.74
CA ARG A 388 6.62 -6.82 -7.93
C ARG A 388 6.21 -6.48 -9.37
N GLY A 389 7.10 -5.96 -10.21
CA GLY A 389 6.80 -5.56 -11.59
C GLY A 389 6.16 -4.18 -11.74
N LEU A 390 6.24 -3.32 -10.73
CA LEU A 390 5.73 -1.94 -10.77
C LEU A 390 6.72 -0.94 -11.40
N GLY A 391 7.89 -1.42 -11.83
CA GLY A 391 8.98 -0.62 -12.37
C GLY A 391 9.93 -0.07 -11.30
N ASP A 392 10.98 0.64 -11.73
CA ASP A 392 11.95 1.28 -10.85
C ASP A 392 11.52 2.73 -10.52
N PRO A 393 10.94 3.00 -9.34
CA PRO A 393 10.58 4.36 -8.95
C PRO A 393 11.79 5.26 -8.77
N ALA A 394 12.98 4.75 -8.40
CA ALA A 394 14.16 5.56 -8.16
C ALA A 394 14.68 6.22 -9.45
N ALA A 395 14.62 5.49 -10.58
CA ALA A 395 15.00 6.01 -11.89
C ALA A 395 14.24 7.30 -12.26
N ALA A 396 12.94 7.37 -11.97
CA ALA A 396 12.11 8.53 -12.28
C ALA A 396 12.52 9.81 -11.50
N PHE A 397 13.07 9.64 -10.29
CA PHE A 397 13.50 10.76 -9.44
C PHE A 397 15.01 11.07 -9.53
N ALA A 398 15.82 10.16 -10.09
CA ALA A 398 17.25 10.34 -10.32
C ALA A 398 17.55 11.30 -11.49
N ALA A 399 16.75 11.24 -12.57
CA ALA A 399 17.01 11.96 -13.83
C ALA A 399 17.04 13.50 -13.73
N ALA A 400 16.62 14.09 -12.60
CA ALA A 400 16.56 15.54 -12.41
C ALA A 400 17.78 16.18 -11.74
N ALA A 401 18.87 15.45 -11.52
CA ALA A 401 20.11 16.04 -11.02
C ALA A 401 20.73 17.08 -11.98
N THR A 402 20.26 17.16 -13.23
CA THR A 402 20.79 18.04 -14.29
C THR A 402 19.79 19.06 -14.83
N LEU A 403 18.71 19.38 -14.10
CA LEU A 403 17.80 20.44 -14.56
C LEU A 403 18.53 21.80 -14.59
N PRO A 404 18.58 22.50 -15.73
CA PRO A 404 19.11 23.86 -15.80
C PRO A 404 18.26 24.81 -14.96
N ALA A 405 18.88 25.92 -14.55
CA ALA A 405 18.32 26.97 -13.71
C ALA A 405 16.88 27.41 -14.13
N PRO A 406 16.06 27.90 -13.17
CA PRO A 406 14.59 28.00 -13.26
C PRO A 406 13.98 28.94 -14.34
N ASP A 407 14.76 29.46 -15.29
CA ASP A 407 14.30 30.47 -16.26
C ASP A 407 14.03 29.92 -17.68
N LEU A 408 14.01 28.60 -17.89
CA LEU A 408 13.80 28.03 -19.23
C LEU A 408 12.38 27.46 -19.46
N PRO A 409 11.80 27.71 -20.66
CA PRO A 409 10.44 27.31 -21.00
C PRO A 409 10.27 25.78 -21.04
N SER A 410 9.04 25.38 -20.77
CA SER A 410 8.55 23.99 -20.62
C SER A 410 9.22 22.99 -21.59
N PRO A 411 9.84 21.91 -21.09
CA PRO A 411 10.55 20.97 -21.94
C PRO A 411 9.59 20.18 -22.84
N SER A 412 9.97 20.02 -24.12
CA SER A 412 9.32 19.08 -25.03
C SER A 412 9.44 17.63 -24.51
N PRO A 413 8.42 16.78 -24.68
CA PRO A 413 8.41 15.42 -24.13
C PRO A 413 9.55 14.56 -24.73
N CYS A 414 10.43 14.03 -23.86
CA CYS A 414 11.54 13.14 -24.24
C CYS A 414 11.08 11.86 -24.97
N LYS A 415 11.67 11.56 -26.13
CA LYS A 415 11.42 10.36 -26.96
C LYS A 415 12.42 9.22 -26.63
N GLY A 416 12.38 8.67 -25.41
CA GLY A 416 13.24 7.52 -25.01
C GLY A 416 12.43 6.24 -24.75
N PRO A 417 13.00 5.04 -25.02
CA PRO A 417 12.32 3.75 -24.84
C PRO A 417 12.26 3.35 -23.35
N CYS A 418 11.11 2.86 -22.92
CA CYS A 418 10.76 2.40 -21.57
C CYS A 418 10.82 3.47 -20.45
N ARG A 419 9.83 4.36 -20.48
CA ARG A 419 9.36 5.09 -19.30
C ARG A 419 8.71 4.10 -18.34
N VAL A 420 8.93 4.25 -17.02
CA VAL A 420 8.22 3.53 -15.94
C VAL A 420 6.80 3.30 -16.41
N GLY A 421 6.43 2.03 -16.55
CA GLY A 421 5.14 1.63 -17.11
C GLY A 421 4.07 2.39 -16.37
N GLY A 422 3.57 3.46 -17.00
CA GLY A 422 2.48 4.22 -16.44
C GLY A 422 1.41 3.18 -16.17
N LEU A 423 0.98 3.06 -14.92
CA LEU A 423 -0.35 2.56 -14.63
C LEU A 423 -1.24 3.37 -15.57
N VAL A 424 -1.59 2.78 -16.72
CA VAL A 424 -2.50 3.42 -17.65
C VAL A 424 -3.73 3.60 -16.79
N ALA A 425 -4.09 4.85 -16.46
CA ALA A 425 -5.36 5.13 -15.83
C ALA A 425 -6.44 4.58 -16.79
N GLY A 426 -6.95 3.37 -16.50
CA GLY A 426 -7.75 2.57 -17.43
C GLY A 426 -7.24 1.15 -17.77
N ALA A 427 -6.07 0.71 -17.29
CA ALA A 427 -5.64 -0.70 -17.36
C ALA A 427 -6.21 -1.57 -16.23
N GLN A 428 -7.10 -1.02 -15.39
CA GLN A 428 -8.22 -1.83 -14.96
C GLN A 428 -9.04 -2.13 -16.22
N ARG A 429 -8.73 -3.25 -16.89
CA ARG A 429 -9.76 -3.93 -17.67
C ARG A 429 -10.89 -4.21 -16.68
N VAL A 430 -11.88 -3.33 -16.65
CA VAL A 430 -13.17 -3.62 -16.03
C VAL A 430 -13.76 -4.73 -16.88
N ALA A 431 -13.45 -5.98 -16.52
CA ALA A 431 -14.33 -7.08 -16.85
C ALA A 431 -15.69 -6.67 -16.26
N GLY A 432 -16.69 -6.46 -17.13
CA GLY A 432 -17.90 -5.73 -16.78
C GLY A 432 -18.55 -6.25 -15.49
N ARG A 433 -18.86 -5.34 -14.55
CA ARG A 433 -19.70 -5.56 -13.34
C ARG A 433 -19.40 -6.80 -12.46
N ALA A 434 -18.35 -7.56 -12.72
CA ALA A 434 -17.79 -8.58 -11.86
C ALA A 434 -16.40 -8.10 -11.47
N ASN A 435 -16.09 -8.14 -10.17
CA ASN A 435 -14.80 -7.76 -9.60
C ASN A 435 -13.63 -8.31 -10.44
N SER A 436 -13.06 -7.47 -11.31
CA SER A 436 -11.95 -7.84 -12.16
C SER A 436 -10.69 -7.86 -11.31
N THR A 437 -10.12 -9.04 -11.11
CA THR A 437 -8.83 -9.30 -10.43
C THR A 437 -7.62 -8.89 -11.28
N ALA A 438 -7.81 -7.98 -12.24
CA ALA A 438 -6.78 -7.59 -13.21
C ALA A 438 -5.55 -7.02 -12.49
N LEU A 439 -4.47 -7.80 -12.52
CA LEU A 439 -3.16 -7.36 -12.05
C LEU A 439 -2.68 -6.17 -12.89
N PRO A 440 -1.91 -5.24 -12.31
CA PRO A 440 -1.13 -4.31 -13.10
C PRO A 440 -0.30 -5.11 -14.13
N PRO A 441 -0.28 -4.73 -15.42
CA PRO A 441 0.41 -5.51 -16.45
C PRO A 441 1.86 -5.85 -16.12
N GLY A 442 2.55 -4.97 -15.40
CA GLY A 442 3.92 -5.23 -14.96
C GLY A 442 4.03 -6.34 -13.90
N GLU A 443 3.04 -6.53 -13.02
CA GLU A 443 3.04 -7.67 -12.08
C GLU A 443 2.93 -9.01 -12.84
N VAL A 444 2.17 -9.05 -13.94
CA VAL A 444 2.06 -10.22 -14.83
C VAL A 444 3.43 -10.54 -15.44
N VAL A 445 4.09 -9.52 -16.00
CA VAL A 445 5.44 -9.66 -16.60
C VAL A 445 6.47 -10.12 -15.56
N ALA A 446 6.42 -9.59 -14.34
CA ALA A 446 7.33 -10.02 -13.27
C ALA A 446 7.09 -11.47 -12.85
N ALA A 447 5.82 -11.89 -12.75
CA ALA A 447 5.48 -13.27 -12.46
C ALA A 447 5.95 -14.23 -13.57
N GLU A 448 5.80 -13.84 -14.84
CA GLU A 448 6.30 -14.60 -15.99
C GLU A 448 7.82 -14.69 -15.99
N ALA A 449 8.52 -13.57 -15.78
CA ALA A 449 9.97 -13.55 -15.68
C ALA A 449 10.49 -14.46 -14.55
N GLN A 450 9.89 -14.39 -13.36
CA GLN A 450 10.24 -15.27 -12.25
C GLN A 450 9.95 -16.74 -12.58
N ALA A 451 8.82 -17.04 -13.23
CA ALA A 451 8.50 -18.41 -13.66
C ALA A 451 9.52 -18.96 -14.67
N VAL A 452 9.99 -18.14 -15.61
CA VAL A 452 11.07 -18.50 -16.55
C VAL A 452 12.37 -18.82 -15.79
N GLU A 453 12.76 -17.98 -14.84
CA GLU A 453 13.97 -18.20 -14.02
C GLU A 453 13.88 -19.47 -13.19
N LEU A 454 12.73 -19.73 -12.56
CA LEU A 454 12.49 -20.93 -11.77
C LEU A 454 12.47 -22.19 -12.63
N GLN A 455 11.86 -22.15 -13.82
CA GLN A 455 11.92 -23.27 -14.76
C GLN A 455 13.36 -23.52 -15.23
N ARG A 456 14.17 -22.50 -15.45
CA ARG A 456 15.60 -22.67 -15.76
C ARG A 456 16.37 -23.29 -14.59
N ALA A 457 16.09 -22.87 -13.35
CA ALA A 457 16.66 -23.51 -12.16
C ALA A 457 16.24 -24.98 -12.06
N VAL A 458 14.99 -25.29 -12.41
CA VAL A 458 14.49 -26.67 -12.44
C VAL A 458 15.24 -27.56 -13.43
N LEU A 459 15.69 -26.97 -14.54
CA LEU A 459 16.41 -27.65 -15.62
C LEU A 459 17.94 -27.62 -15.46
N ALA A 460 18.48 -26.95 -14.43
CA ALA A 460 19.91 -26.72 -14.29
C ALA A 460 20.76 -28.00 -14.21
N GLY A 461 20.16 -29.15 -13.91
CA GLY A 461 20.82 -30.46 -13.95
C GLY A 461 21.08 -31.02 -15.36
N LEU A 462 20.46 -30.46 -16.40
CA LEU A 462 20.67 -30.88 -17.78
C LEU A 462 22.06 -30.44 -18.30
N PRO A 463 22.63 -31.15 -19.30
CA PRO A 463 23.90 -30.73 -19.91
C PRO A 463 23.79 -29.31 -20.50
N PRO A 464 24.81 -28.45 -20.37
CA PRO A 464 24.76 -27.07 -20.87
C PRO A 464 24.45 -26.96 -22.37
N SER A 465 24.92 -27.92 -23.18
CA SER A 465 24.63 -28.00 -24.62
C SER A 465 23.15 -28.21 -24.92
N GLN A 466 22.40 -28.84 -24.01
CA GLN A 466 20.97 -29.04 -24.15
C GLN A 466 20.18 -27.83 -23.66
N LEU A 467 20.61 -27.21 -22.56
CA LEU A 467 20.01 -25.98 -22.06
C LEU A 467 20.04 -24.85 -23.10
N GLN A 468 21.10 -24.76 -23.90
CA GLN A 468 21.21 -23.78 -24.98
C GLN A 468 20.19 -23.99 -26.12
N ARG A 469 19.65 -25.21 -26.25
CA ARG A 469 18.61 -25.54 -27.25
C ARG A 469 17.20 -25.26 -26.74
N LEU A 470 17.04 -25.02 -25.44
CA LEU A 470 15.76 -24.78 -24.80
C LEU A 470 15.46 -23.27 -24.73
N ALA A 471 14.38 -22.84 -25.37
CA ALA A 471 13.69 -21.60 -25.02
C ALA A 471 12.75 -21.90 -23.84
N VAL A 472 12.63 -20.97 -22.90
CA VAL A 472 11.67 -21.08 -21.81
C VAL A 472 10.76 -19.87 -21.87
N VAL A 473 9.47 -20.13 -22.04
CA VAL A 473 8.42 -19.11 -22.10
C VAL A 473 7.51 -19.32 -20.91
N ALA A 474 7.01 -18.25 -20.30
CA ALA A 474 6.01 -18.38 -19.25
C ALA A 474 4.75 -17.56 -19.56
N THR A 475 3.61 -18.06 -19.08
CA THR A 475 2.34 -17.33 -19.13
C THR A 475 1.73 -17.23 -17.73
N ALA A 476 1.33 -16.03 -17.33
CA ALA A 476 0.67 -15.81 -16.04
C ALA A 476 -0.86 -15.77 -16.19
N HIS A 477 -1.55 -16.43 -15.28
CA HIS A 477 -3.00 -16.53 -15.22
C HIS A 477 -3.53 -15.91 -13.92
N THR A 478 -4.48 -14.99 -14.05
CA THR A 478 -5.17 -14.36 -12.91
C THR A 478 -6.47 -15.09 -12.53
N ASP A 479 -6.93 -15.98 -13.42
CA ASP A 479 -8.10 -16.82 -13.23
C ASP A 479 -7.66 -18.25 -12.89
N MET A 480 -8.19 -18.78 -11.80
CA MET A 480 -7.79 -20.09 -11.28
C MET A 480 -8.19 -21.24 -12.21
N GLU A 481 -9.35 -21.13 -12.85
CA GLU A 481 -9.85 -22.16 -13.77
C GLU A 481 -8.96 -22.23 -15.02
N THR A 482 -8.65 -21.08 -15.60
CA THR A 482 -7.69 -20.96 -16.71
C THR A 482 -6.33 -21.52 -16.31
N PHE A 483 -5.82 -21.17 -15.12
CA PHE A 483 -4.59 -21.76 -14.61
C PHE A 483 -4.70 -23.27 -14.53
N LEU A 484 -5.76 -23.82 -13.93
CA LEU A 484 -5.97 -25.26 -13.74
C LEU A 484 -5.96 -26.04 -15.06
N TYR A 485 -6.57 -25.50 -16.11
CA TYR A 485 -6.66 -26.16 -17.41
C TYR A 485 -5.51 -25.83 -18.37
N SER A 486 -4.69 -24.81 -18.08
CA SER A 486 -3.47 -24.54 -18.85
C SER A 486 -2.40 -25.59 -18.57
N GLN A 487 -1.56 -25.87 -19.57
CA GLN A 487 -0.53 -26.91 -19.49
C GLN A 487 0.82 -26.36 -19.92
N PRO A 488 1.91 -26.71 -19.20
CA PRO A 488 3.24 -26.51 -19.72
C PRO A 488 3.43 -27.43 -20.93
N LEU A 489 3.80 -26.85 -22.07
CA LEU A 489 4.01 -27.57 -23.34
C LEU A 489 5.49 -27.58 -23.69
N MET A 490 5.92 -28.65 -24.35
CA MET A 490 7.22 -28.73 -25.05
C MET A 490 6.92 -28.74 -26.55
N MET A 491 7.43 -27.76 -27.28
CA MET A 491 7.24 -27.67 -28.74
C MET A 491 8.58 -27.58 -29.45
N PRO A 492 8.81 -28.34 -30.53
CA PRO A 492 9.98 -28.11 -31.37
C PRO A 492 9.85 -26.75 -32.08
N LEU A 493 10.93 -25.97 -32.08
CA LEU A 493 11.07 -24.75 -32.87
C LEU A 493 11.54 -25.11 -34.27
N GLU A 494 10.94 -24.50 -35.30
CA GLU A 494 11.21 -24.81 -36.72
C GLU A 494 12.69 -24.63 -37.13
N GLU A 495 13.48 -23.86 -36.37
CA GLU A 495 14.93 -23.65 -36.56
C GLU A 495 15.83 -24.62 -35.75
N GLY A 496 15.27 -25.67 -35.14
CA GLY A 496 16.04 -26.71 -34.44
C GLY A 496 16.26 -26.48 -32.93
N GLY A 497 15.54 -25.53 -32.32
CA GLY A 497 15.40 -25.39 -30.86
C GLY A 497 14.16 -26.11 -30.31
N GLU A 498 13.93 -26.11 -29.01
CA GLU A 498 12.69 -26.55 -28.36
C GLU A 498 12.21 -25.47 -27.37
N ASP A 499 10.90 -25.23 -27.29
CA ASP A 499 10.27 -24.27 -26.39
C ASP A 499 9.59 -24.98 -25.22
N GLY A 500 9.92 -24.57 -24.00
CA GLY A 500 9.37 -25.07 -22.75
C GLY A 500 8.50 -24.02 -22.09
N GLY A 501 7.18 -24.22 -22.14
CA GLY A 501 6.20 -23.34 -21.50
C GLY A 501 6.08 -23.62 -19.99
N GLY A 502 6.15 -22.59 -19.15
CA GLY A 502 5.76 -22.61 -17.74
C GLY A 502 4.51 -21.78 -17.50
N ASN A 503 3.56 -22.24 -16.70
CA ASN A 503 2.36 -21.44 -16.38
C ASN A 503 2.40 -21.01 -14.93
N SER A 504 2.07 -19.75 -14.65
CA SER A 504 1.94 -19.22 -13.29
C SER A 504 0.50 -18.82 -12.97
N GLY A 505 0.07 -18.97 -11.71
CA GLY A 505 -1.25 -18.60 -11.21
C GLY A 505 -1.13 -17.91 -9.86
N ARG A 506 -1.89 -16.85 -9.60
CA ARG A 506 -1.91 -16.18 -8.29
C ARG A 506 -2.96 -16.79 -7.37
N SER A 507 -2.64 -17.02 -6.10
CA SER A 507 -3.65 -17.32 -5.08
C SER A 507 -4.31 -15.99 -4.63
N MET A 508 -5.54 -15.71 -5.07
CA MET A 508 -6.35 -14.60 -4.53
C MET A 508 -7.18 -15.04 -3.30
N ASP A 509 -7.23 -16.35 -3.01
CA ASP A 509 -8.21 -16.95 -2.10
C ASP A 509 -7.84 -16.89 -0.60
N ALA A 510 -6.78 -16.20 -0.21
CA ALA A 510 -6.59 -15.88 1.20
C ALA A 510 -7.40 -14.60 1.48
N PRO A 511 -8.50 -14.65 2.25
CA PRO A 511 -9.08 -13.43 2.81
C PRO A 511 -7.97 -12.76 3.62
N GLY A 512 -7.31 -11.76 3.02
CA GLY A 512 -6.14 -11.14 3.60
C GLY A 512 -6.57 -10.46 4.89
N GLN A 513 -6.14 -11.01 6.03
CA GLN A 513 -6.15 -10.23 7.25
C GLN A 513 -5.19 -9.05 7.06
N PHE A 514 -5.36 -7.97 7.84
CA PHE A 514 -4.52 -6.77 7.83
C PHE A 514 -3.00 -7.07 7.97
N LEU A 515 -2.65 -8.30 8.31
CA LEU A 515 -1.30 -8.79 8.58
C LEU A 515 -0.70 -9.68 7.48
N ALA A 516 -1.45 -10.02 6.43
CA ALA A 516 -0.98 -10.85 5.33
C ALA A 516 0.03 -10.10 4.42
N PRO A 517 0.94 -10.81 3.73
CA PRO A 517 1.84 -10.19 2.76
C PRO A 517 1.05 -9.63 1.59
N GLN A 518 1.53 -8.55 1.00
CA GLN A 518 0.84 -7.87 -0.12
C GLN A 518 1.23 -8.43 -1.48
N ALA A 519 2.49 -8.88 -1.57
CA ALA A 519 3.02 -9.58 -2.70
C ALA A 519 2.35 -10.96 -2.84
N PRO A 520 2.07 -11.38 -4.09
CA PRO A 520 1.45 -12.67 -4.35
C PRO A 520 2.38 -13.83 -3.95
N ASP A 521 1.77 -14.93 -3.57
CA ASP A 521 2.35 -16.27 -3.74
C ASP A 521 2.09 -16.75 -5.17
N TYR A 522 2.98 -17.59 -5.69
CA TYR A 522 2.86 -18.13 -7.04
C TYR A 522 2.56 -19.62 -7.02
N TRP A 523 1.49 -19.99 -7.71
CA TRP A 523 1.29 -21.34 -8.23
C TRP A 523 2.07 -21.47 -9.52
N LEU A 524 2.88 -22.51 -9.63
CA LEU A 524 3.70 -22.75 -10.81
C LEU A 524 3.41 -24.13 -11.36
N LYS A 525 3.27 -24.22 -12.68
CA LYS A 525 3.29 -25.47 -13.45
C LYS A 525 4.55 -25.50 -14.28
N MET A 526 5.48 -26.36 -13.88
CA MET A 526 6.78 -26.51 -14.49
C MET A 526 6.92 -27.92 -15.10
N LYS A 527 7.89 -28.11 -15.98
CA LYS A 527 8.34 -29.46 -16.39
C LYS A 527 9.56 -29.85 -15.57
N CYS A 528 9.54 -31.06 -15.00
CA CYS A 528 10.73 -31.57 -14.29
C CYS A 528 11.87 -31.88 -15.27
N ALA A 529 13.10 -31.87 -14.76
CA ALA A 529 14.32 -32.11 -15.55
C ALA A 529 14.32 -33.51 -16.18
N ALA A 530 13.87 -34.53 -15.45
CA ALA A 530 13.73 -35.88 -15.97
C ALA A 530 12.77 -35.95 -17.17
N PHE A 531 11.64 -35.23 -17.13
CA PHE A 531 10.72 -35.18 -18.28
C PHE A 531 11.37 -34.50 -19.49
N VAL A 532 12.03 -33.36 -19.28
CA VAL A 532 12.69 -32.63 -20.39
C VAL A 532 13.86 -33.43 -20.95
N ALA A 533 14.65 -34.11 -20.11
CA ALA A 533 15.70 -35.02 -20.54
C ALA A 533 15.17 -36.15 -21.42
N ALA A 534 14.03 -36.74 -21.05
CA ALA A 534 13.41 -37.80 -21.83
C ALA A 534 12.90 -37.30 -23.18
N MET A 535 12.31 -36.11 -23.23
CA MET A 535 11.88 -35.47 -24.47
C MET A 535 13.05 -35.16 -25.41
N LEU A 536 14.20 -34.75 -24.84
CA LEU A 536 15.44 -34.50 -25.57
C LEU A 536 16.18 -35.78 -25.99
N GLY A 537 15.67 -36.97 -25.64
CA GLY A 537 16.30 -38.25 -25.94
C GLY A 537 17.61 -38.49 -25.18
N LEU A 538 17.79 -37.86 -24.01
CA LEU A 538 18.97 -38.09 -23.17
C LEU A 538 18.92 -39.48 -22.52
N PRO A 539 20.08 -40.14 -22.36
CA PRO A 539 20.14 -41.44 -21.69
C PRO A 539 19.76 -41.28 -20.22
N ASP A 540 19.09 -42.30 -19.68
CA ASP A 540 18.64 -42.37 -18.29
C ASP A 540 18.04 -41.04 -17.76
N PRO A 541 16.84 -40.65 -18.21
CA PRO A 541 16.23 -39.39 -17.79
C PRO A 541 16.07 -39.23 -16.28
N SER A 542 16.01 -40.34 -15.54
CA SER A 542 15.85 -40.35 -14.09
C SER A 542 17.05 -39.77 -13.34
N GLN A 543 18.24 -39.75 -13.96
CA GLN A 543 19.44 -39.16 -13.37
C GLN A 543 19.38 -37.63 -13.27
N TYR A 544 18.48 -36.98 -14.03
CA TYR A 544 18.33 -35.53 -14.06
C TYR A 544 17.30 -35.10 -13.01
N THR A 545 17.78 -34.80 -11.81
CA THR A 545 16.94 -34.38 -10.69
C THR A 545 16.54 -32.91 -10.80
N SER A 546 15.28 -32.62 -10.48
CA SER A 546 14.82 -31.25 -10.26
C SER A 546 15.04 -30.82 -8.81
N PRO A 547 15.34 -29.53 -8.56
CA PRO A 547 15.35 -28.97 -7.23
C PRO A 547 13.98 -29.11 -6.58
N THR A 548 14.02 -29.37 -5.29
CA THR A 548 12.86 -29.41 -4.40
C THR A 548 12.23 -28.03 -4.26
N PRO A 549 10.94 -27.94 -3.89
CA PRO A 549 10.30 -26.63 -3.67
C PRO A 549 11.02 -25.81 -2.58
N SER A 550 11.55 -26.46 -1.54
CA SER A 550 12.35 -25.83 -0.49
C SER A 550 13.63 -25.18 -1.02
N GLU A 551 14.34 -25.81 -1.97
CA GLU A 551 15.49 -25.21 -2.65
C GLU A 551 15.10 -24.00 -3.51
N LEU A 552 13.96 -24.07 -4.20
CA LEU A 552 13.46 -22.95 -4.99
C LEU A 552 13.03 -21.75 -4.12
N ASN A 553 12.38 -22.00 -2.98
CA ASN A 553 12.07 -20.95 -2.02
C ASN A 553 13.34 -20.36 -1.37
N ARG A 554 14.37 -21.18 -1.13
CA ARG A 554 15.68 -20.71 -0.68
C ARG A 554 16.30 -19.76 -1.69
N LEU A 555 16.26 -20.11 -2.98
CA LEU A 555 16.72 -19.23 -4.06
C LEU A 555 15.94 -17.90 -4.10
N ALA A 556 14.62 -17.94 -3.88
CA ALA A 556 13.81 -16.71 -3.80
C ALA A 556 14.20 -15.83 -2.61
N LEU A 557 14.45 -16.42 -1.44
CA LEU A 557 14.93 -15.70 -0.25
C LEU A 557 16.34 -15.12 -0.45
N GLU A 558 17.26 -15.87 -1.04
CA GLU A 558 18.61 -15.41 -1.34
C GLU A 558 18.59 -14.24 -2.32
N THR A 559 17.80 -14.34 -3.40
CA THR A 559 17.55 -13.25 -4.34
C THR A 559 16.97 -12.02 -3.64
N ALA A 560 15.97 -12.21 -2.76
CA ALA A 560 15.41 -11.11 -1.97
C ALA A 560 16.45 -10.46 -1.07
N LEU A 561 17.26 -11.24 -0.35
CA LEU A 561 18.32 -10.73 0.54
C LEU A 561 19.43 -9.99 -0.21
N ALA A 562 19.74 -10.41 -1.44
CA ALA A 562 20.70 -9.73 -2.30
C ALA A 562 20.16 -8.40 -2.85
N ALA A 563 18.84 -8.29 -3.03
CA ALA A 563 18.20 -7.14 -3.66
C ALA A 563 17.67 -6.09 -2.66
N VAL A 564 17.25 -6.47 -1.44
CA VAL A 564 16.82 -5.48 -0.44
C VAL A 564 17.97 -4.54 -0.04
N PRO A 565 17.68 -3.31 0.42
CA PRO A 565 18.72 -2.39 0.89
C PRO A 565 19.57 -3.01 2.00
N ALA A 566 20.87 -2.73 1.99
CA ALA A 566 21.83 -3.36 2.91
C ALA A 566 21.43 -3.26 4.38
N GLY A 567 21.00 -2.08 4.83
CA GLY A 567 20.52 -1.87 6.21
C GLY A 567 19.28 -2.70 6.56
N VAL A 568 18.42 -3.03 5.59
CA VAL A 568 17.27 -3.92 5.79
C VAL A 568 17.74 -5.37 5.94
N ALA A 569 18.65 -5.83 5.08
CA ALA A 569 19.22 -7.18 5.20
C ALA A 569 20.02 -7.37 6.49
N GLU A 570 20.81 -6.37 6.89
CA GLU A 570 21.55 -6.37 8.17
C GLU A 570 20.59 -6.43 9.36
N ARG A 571 19.53 -5.61 9.35
CA ARG A 571 18.50 -5.64 10.39
C ARG A 571 17.80 -6.99 10.45
N TYR A 572 17.45 -7.59 9.31
CA TYR A 572 16.90 -8.95 9.26
C TYR A 572 17.84 -9.98 9.88
N ARG A 573 19.13 -9.96 9.53
CA ARG A 573 20.10 -10.92 10.09
C ARG A 573 20.31 -10.72 11.59
N ALA A 574 20.25 -9.47 12.07
CA ALA A 574 20.52 -9.13 13.47
C ALA A 574 19.31 -9.34 14.39
N LEU A 575 18.11 -8.99 13.92
CA LEU A 575 16.89 -8.92 14.73
C LEU A 575 15.75 -9.79 14.22
N GLY A 576 15.80 -10.21 12.95
CA GLY A 576 14.74 -10.95 12.29
C GLY A 576 14.78 -12.43 12.59
N ARG A 577 13.60 -13.04 12.57
CA ARG A 577 13.43 -14.50 12.60
C ARG A 577 13.94 -15.09 11.28
N PRO A 578 14.92 -16.00 11.31
CA PRO A 578 15.35 -16.68 10.11
C PRO A 578 14.19 -17.46 9.48
N MET A 579 14.02 -17.35 8.17
CA MET A 579 13.18 -18.28 7.42
C MET A 579 13.99 -19.54 7.14
N GLU A 580 13.55 -20.66 7.70
CA GLU A 580 14.05 -22.00 7.41
C GLU A 580 13.08 -22.69 6.44
N PHE A 581 13.57 -23.68 5.71
CA PHE A 581 12.75 -24.43 4.75
C PHE A 581 12.58 -25.85 5.27
N GLY A 582 11.33 -26.22 5.55
CA GLY A 582 10.96 -27.54 6.03
C GLY A 582 10.95 -28.57 4.92
N PRO A 583 10.66 -29.84 5.26
CA PRO A 583 10.44 -30.86 4.24
C PRO A 583 9.22 -30.47 3.39
N ASP A 584 9.38 -30.58 2.07
CA ASP A 584 8.30 -30.30 1.14
C ASP A 584 7.19 -31.35 1.26
N VAL A 585 5.94 -30.93 1.05
CA VAL A 585 4.76 -31.79 1.23
C VAL A 585 4.31 -32.31 -0.12
N ASP A 586 4.63 -33.56 -0.42
CA ASP A 586 4.06 -34.27 -1.57
C ASP A 586 2.60 -34.59 -1.28
N VAL A 587 1.70 -33.95 -2.02
CA VAL A 587 0.27 -34.06 -1.76
C VAL A 587 -0.34 -35.36 -2.24
N LEU A 588 0.39 -36.12 -3.07
CA LEU A 588 -0.01 -37.46 -3.51
C LEU A 588 0.51 -38.55 -2.58
N ALA A 589 1.48 -38.22 -1.72
CA ALA A 589 1.97 -39.17 -0.73
C ALA A 589 0.84 -39.53 0.26
N PRO A 590 0.72 -40.81 0.66
CA PRO A 590 -0.16 -41.18 1.76
C PRO A 590 0.23 -40.40 3.02
N GLY A 591 -0.76 -40.00 3.81
CA GLY A 591 -0.50 -39.41 5.12
C GLY A 591 0.30 -40.36 6.02
N PRO A 592 0.90 -39.87 7.12
CA PRO A 592 1.70 -40.70 8.03
C PRO A 592 0.95 -41.92 8.58
N ASP A 593 -0.38 -41.85 8.67
CA ASP A 593 -1.26 -42.93 9.12
C ASP A 593 -1.80 -43.81 7.97
N GLY A 594 -1.23 -43.69 6.77
CA GLY A 594 -1.73 -44.34 5.55
C GLY A 594 -3.03 -43.74 5.01
N ALA A 595 -3.47 -42.58 5.55
CA ALA A 595 -4.64 -41.87 5.07
C ALA A 595 -4.47 -41.51 3.58
N PRO A 596 -5.56 -41.57 2.78
CA PRO A 596 -5.49 -41.17 1.39
C PRO A 596 -5.00 -39.72 1.26
N PRO A 597 -4.33 -39.38 0.15
CA PRO A 597 -3.77 -38.05 -0.05
C PRO A 597 -4.81 -36.96 0.17
N ALA A 598 -4.42 -35.88 0.87
CA ALA A 598 -5.30 -34.77 1.22
C ALA A 598 -5.90 -34.07 -0.01
N ALA A 599 -5.27 -34.23 -1.17
CA ALA A 599 -5.78 -33.80 -2.47
C ALA A 599 -5.77 -34.98 -3.44
N ALA A 600 -6.93 -35.62 -3.64
CA ALA A 600 -7.08 -36.71 -4.60
C ALA A 600 -6.99 -36.27 -6.08
N THR A 601 -6.99 -34.95 -6.35
CA THR A 601 -6.93 -34.37 -7.70
C THR A 601 -6.03 -33.12 -7.74
N PRO A 602 -5.43 -32.78 -8.90
CA PRO A 602 -4.71 -31.51 -9.08
C PRO A 602 -5.59 -30.28 -8.80
N GLU A 603 -6.90 -30.38 -9.02
CA GLU A 603 -7.84 -29.33 -8.67
C GLU A 603 -7.95 -29.15 -7.15
N ALA A 604 -8.09 -30.24 -6.40
CA ALA A 604 -8.08 -30.19 -4.94
C ALA A 604 -6.75 -29.65 -4.40
N PHE A 605 -5.63 -29.99 -5.06
CA PHE A 605 -4.32 -29.45 -4.72
C PHE A 605 -4.28 -27.93 -4.83
N VAL A 606 -4.64 -27.38 -5.99
CA VAL A 606 -4.59 -25.94 -6.22
C VAL A 606 -5.60 -25.18 -5.37
N ARG A 607 -6.82 -25.72 -5.19
CA ARG A 607 -7.87 -25.04 -4.41
C ARG A 607 -7.60 -25.06 -2.91
N HIS A 608 -7.03 -26.13 -2.36
CA HIS A 608 -6.97 -26.34 -0.90
C HIS A 608 -5.57 -26.23 -0.29
N THR A 609 -4.50 -26.35 -1.08
CA THR A 609 -3.15 -26.26 -0.48
C THR A 609 -2.68 -24.82 -0.34
N ARG A 610 -1.90 -24.58 0.71
CA ARG A 610 -1.37 -23.28 1.09
C ARG A 610 0.08 -23.45 1.50
N LEU A 611 0.88 -22.39 1.35
CA LEU A 611 2.18 -22.33 2.00
C LEU A 611 1.95 -22.41 3.51
N SER A 612 2.68 -23.27 4.20
CA SER A 612 2.60 -23.41 5.65
C SER A 612 3.79 -22.70 6.28
N PHE A 613 3.51 -21.71 7.12
CA PHE A 613 4.50 -21.06 7.98
C PHE A 613 4.36 -21.63 9.39
N GLN A 614 5.32 -22.45 9.79
CA GLN A 614 5.37 -23.03 11.13
C GLN A 614 6.21 -22.13 12.03
N TYR A 615 5.53 -21.43 12.93
CA TYR A 615 6.16 -20.57 13.92
C TYR A 615 6.70 -21.42 15.08
N PRO A 616 7.83 -21.01 15.67
CA PRO A 616 8.31 -21.64 16.89
C PRO A 616 7.24 -21.49 17.97
N PRO A 617 7.05 -22.49 18.84
CA PRO A 617 6.11 -22.34 19.95
C PRO A 617 6.50 -21.11 20.78
N PRO A 618 5.51 -20.38 21.32
CA PRO A 618 5.78 -19.30 22.27
C PRO A 618 6.67 -19.84 23.38
N ALA A 619 7.67 -19.06 23.80
CA ALA A 619 8.46 -19.44 24.97
C ALA A 619 7.47 -19.72 26.12
N PRO A 620 7.60 -20.84 26.84
CA PRO A 620 6.73 -21.09 27.99
C PRO A 620 6.82 -19.87 28.90
N PRO A 621 5.68 -19.32 29.38
CA PRO A 621 5.69 -18.11 30.18
C PRO A 621 6.68 -18.30 31.32
N GLU A 622 7.77 -17.51 31.29
CA GLU A 622 8.82 -17.53 32.31
C GLU A 622 8.11 -17.47 33.66
N HIS A 623 8.22 -18.55 34.43
CA HIS A 623 7.35 -18.86 35.56
C HIS A 623 6.84 -17.60 36.25
N ALA A 624 5.58 -17.25 35.98
CA ALA A 624 4.89 -16.25 36.77
C ALA A 624 5.10 -16.67 38.24
N PRO A 625 5.64 -15.78 39.11
CA PRO A 625 6.05 -16.15 40.46
C PRO A 625 4.89 -16.91 41.10
N ALA A 626 5.16 -18.18 41.44
CA ALA A 626 4.15 -19.18 41.74
C ALA A 626 3.13 -18.61 42.74
N THR A 627 1.96 -18.21 42.24
CA THR A 627 0.81 -17.96 43.09
C THR A 627 0.34 -19.32 43.56
N PRO A 628 0.39 -19.62 44.87
CA PRO A 628 -0.04 -20.91 45.39
C PRO A 628 -1.55 -21.00 45.20
N SER A 629 -1.99 -21.75 44.18
CA SER A 629 -3.42 -21.97 43.92
C SER A 629 -3.82 -23.40 44.26
N PRO A 630 -4.92 -23.59 45.03
CA PRO A 630 -5.34 -24.88 45.55
C PRO A 630 -6.11 -25.69 44.50
N SER A 631 -5.77 -26.98 44.42
CA SER A 631 -6.63 -28.12 44.04
C SER A 631 -7.74 -27.86 43.01
N ALA A 632 -7.52 -28.24 41.74
CA ALA A 632 -8.63 -28.56 40.83
C ALA A 632 -8.24 -29.63 39.79
N THR A 633 -9.18 -30.57 39.67
CA THR A 633 -9.21 -31.84 38.94
C THR A 633 -9.25 -31.70 37.41
N SER A 634 -8.66 -32.70 36.76
CA SER A 634 -8.40 -32.89 35.33
C SER A 634 -9.62 -33.06 34.42
N ALA A 635 -9.55 -32.49 33.21
CA ALA A 635 -10.29 -32.91 32.01
C ALA A 635 -9.34 -32.90 30.78
N PRO A 636 -9.48 -33.82 29.80
CA PRO A 636 -8.54 -33.93 28.68
C PRO A 636 -8.99 -33.12 27.46
N ALA A 637 -8.07 -32.33 26.88
CA ALA A 637 -8.22 -31.70 25.57
C ALA A 637 -7.29 -32.40 24.56
N SER A 638 -7.87 -32.94 23.48
CA SER A 638 -7.17 -33.59 22.37
C SER A 638 -7.07 -32.62 21.20
N ALA A 639 -5.92 -31.99 21.03
CA ALA A 639 -5.46 -31.42 19.76
C ALA A 639 -4.22 -32.20 19.34
N ALA A 640 -4.27 -32.83 18.16
CA ALA A 640 -3.19 -33.65 17.64
C ALA A 640 -1.97 -32.77 17.33
N ALA A 641 -0.96 -32.83 18.19
CA ALA A 641 0.34 -32.22 17.97
C ALA A 641 1.11 -33.04 16.92
N VAL A 642 1.56 -32.37 15.86
CA VAL A 642 2.53 -32.93 14.92
C VAL A 642 3.83 -33.19 15.71
N PRO A 643 4.41 -34.40 15.67
CA PRO A 643 5.61 -34.72 16.44
C PRO A 643 6.79 -33.86 15.97
N ALA A 644 7.39 -33.11 16.91
CA ALA A 644 8.61 -32.36 16.69
C ALA A 644 9.76 -33.34 16.41
N THR A 645 10.13 -33.48 15.14
CA THR A 645 11.33 -34.22 14.74
C THR A 645 12.56 -33.39 15.13
N GLY A 646 13.36 -33.93 16.06
CA GLY A 646 14.43 -33.23 16.79
C GLY A 646 15.69 -32.87 15.97
N GLY A 647 15.54 -32.06 14.94
CA GLY A 647 16.65 -31.38 14.26
C GLY A 647 16.98 -30.03 14.90
N ASP A 648 18.25 -29.63 14.83
CA ASP A 648 18.87 -28.38 15.33
C ASP A 648 18.25 -27.08 14.76
N SER A 649 16.93 -26.88 14.87
CA SER A 649 16.30 -25.62 14.48
C SER A 649 16.78 -24.52 15.42
N ARG A 650 17.25 -23.40 14.86
CA ARG A 650 17.63 -22.25 15.68
C ARG A 650 16.41 -21.76 16.46
N PRO A 651 16.53 -21.47 17.78
CA PRO A 651 15.45 -20.86 18.54
C PRO A 651 14.94 -19.61 17.82
N GLY A 652 13.64 -19.55 17.53
CA GLY A 652 13.03 -18.40 16.85
C GLY A 652 12.88 -18.49 15.33
N ALA A 653 13.41 -19.52 14.67
CA ALA A 653 13.26 -19.68 13.22
C ALA A 653 11.81 -20.04 12.80
N VAL A 654 11.37 -19.52 11.67
CA VAL A 654 10.07 -19.84 11.07
C VAL A 654 10.28 -20.76 9.90
N ARG A 655 9.63 -21.93 9.94
CA ARG A 655 9.81 -22.97 8.93
C ARG A 655 8.72 -22.85 7.86
N LEU A 656 9.12 -22.55 6.63
CA LEU A 656 8.27 -22.54 5.45
C LEU A 656 8.23 -23.93 4.83
N CYS A 657 7.03 -24.48 4.64
CA CYS A 657 6.82 -25.73 3.91
C CYS A 657 5.97 -25.46 2.67
N SER A 658 6.42 -25.97 1.52
CA SER A 658 5.73 -25.83 0.24
C SER A 658 5.00 -27.12 -0.13
N PRO A 659 3.71 -27.03 -0.49
CA PRO A 659 3.01 -28.15 -1.10
C PRO A 659 3.43 -28.28 -2.56
N TYR A 660 3.63 -29.51 -3.01
CA TYR A 660 3.93 -29.80 -4.41
C TYR A 660 3.25 -31.08 -4.88
N LEU A 661 3.09 -31.18 -6.20
CA LEU A 661 2.64 -32.38 -6.89
C LEU A 661 3.63 -32.64 -8.02
N ARG A 662 4.30 -33.79 -7.98
CA ARG A 662 5.23 -34.23 -9.00
C ARG A 662 4.72 -35.54 -9.60
N VAL A 663 4.55 -35.56 -10.91
CA VAL A 663 4.21 -36.79 -11.65
C VAL A 663 5.45 -37.23 -12.41
N GLU A 664 6.00 -38.40 -12.07
CA GLU A 664 7.15 -38.92 -12.82
C GLU A 664 6.77 -39.25 -14.26
N PRO A 665 7.64 -38.94 -15.25
CA PRO A 665 7.43 -39.37 -16.62
C PRO A 665 7.51 -40.90 -16.72
N PRO A 666 6.67 -41.55 -17.54
CA PRO A 666 6.88 -42.96 -17.87
C PRO A 666 8.16 -43.12 -18.72
N ALA A 667 8.81 -44.28 -18.62
CA ALA A 667 10.10 -44.52 -19.25
C ALA A 667 10.08 -44.38 -20.79
N ASP A 668 8.92 -44.56 -21.42
CA ASP A 668 8.69 -44.49 -22.86
C ASP A 668 8.22 -43.10 -23.34
N VAL A 669 8.20 -42.08 -22.48
CA VAL A 669 7.64 -40.74 -22.80
C VAL A 669 8.19 -40.13 -24.08
N GLY A 670 9.48 -40.29 -24.38
CA GLY A 670 10.11 -39.72 -25.59
C GLY A 670 9.66 -40.38 -26.90
N SER A 671 9.01 -41.54 -26.83
CA SER A 671 8.44 -42.24 -28.00
C SER A 671 6.95 -41.99 -28.22
N ARG A 672 6.28 -41.32 -27.28
CA ARG A 672 4.84 -41.04 -27.33
C ARG A 672 4.55 -39.75 -28.09
N PRO A 673 3.41 -39.66 -28.80
CA PRO A 673 3.03 -38.44 -29.51
C PRO A 673 2.82 -37.27 -28.53
N PRO A 674 3.10 -36.02 -28.92
CA PRO A 674 2.94 -34.84 -28.06
C PRO A 674 1.55 -34.70 -27.41
N SER A 675 0.50 -35.16 -28.08
CA SER A 675 -0.87 -35.19 -27.57
C SER A 675 -1.05 -36.07 -26.33
N GLU A 676 -0.24 -37.11 -26.17
CA GLU A 676 -0.25 -38.04 -25.04
C GLU A 676 0.73 -37.63 -23.93
N THR A 677 1.80 -36.90 -24.27
CA THR A 677 2.82 -36.48 -23.31
C THR A 677 2.55 -35.14 -22.64
N ARG A 678 1.59 -34.35 -23.15
CA ARG A 678 1.24 -33.02 -22.60
C ARG A 678 0.94 -33.01 -21.10
N PHE A 679 0.33 -34.07 -20.57
CA PHE A 679 -0.03 -34.23 -19.14
C PHE A 679 1.04 -34.92 -18.29
N LEU A 680 2.13 -35.39 -18.90
CA LEU A 680 3.17 -36.15 -18.22
C LEU A 680 4.29 -35.21 -17.72
N GLY A 681 4.93 -35.59 -16.62
CA GLY A 681 6.01 -34.81 -16.02
C GLY A 681 5.67 -33.44 -15.41
N PRO A 682 4.40 -33.05 -15.13
CA PRO A 682 4.19 -31.76 -14.50
C PRO A 682 4.73 -31.75 -13.08
N TYR A 683 5.38 -30.64 -12.76
CA TYR A 683 5.85 -30.28 -11.45
C TYR A 683 5.07 -29.05 -11.00
N TYR A 684 4.05 -29.29 -10.19
CA TYR A 684 3.25 -28.24 -9.58
C TYR A 684 3.88 -27.88 -8.24
N ALA A 685 4.16 -26.60 -8.04
CA ALA A 685 4.65 -26.12 -6.76
C ALA A 685 3.95 -24.82 -6.41
N LYS A 686 3.68 -24.63 -5.11
CA LYS A 686 3.35 -23.32 -4.57
C LYS A 686 4.58 -22.75 -3.90
N LEU A 687 5.06 -21.60 -4.37
CA LEU A 687 6.30 -20.97 -3.92
C LEU A 687 6.05 -19.52 -3.50
N VAL A 688 6.94 -19.00 -2.64
CA VAL A 688 6.96 -17.55 -2.35
C VAL A 688 7.54 -16.81 -3.56
N SER A 689 6.96 -15.65 -3.89
CA SER A 689 7.59 -14.73 -4.85
C SER A 689 8.82 -14.06 -4.24
N VAL A 690 9.72 -13.54 -5.08
CA VAL A 690 10.85 -12.71 -4.58
C VAL A 690 10.32 -11.51 -3.80
N ALA A 691 9.25 -10.86 -4.29
CA ALA A 691 8.61 -9.74 -3.61
C ALA A 691 8.03 -10.15 -2.23
N GLN A 692 7.42 -11.32 -2.11
CA GLN A 692 6.91 -11.83 -0.82
C GLN A 692 8.05 -12.14 0.16
N ALA A 693 9.16 -12.72 -0.33
CA ALA A 693 10.36 -12.92 0.46
C ALA A 693 10.98 -11.58 0.92
N MET A 694 10.94 -10.53 0.08
CA MET A 694 11.36 -9.18 0.47
C MET A 694 10.48 -8.59 1.59
N GLU A 695 9.16 -8.77 1.53
CA GLU A 695 8.27 -8.35 2.62
C GLU A 695 8.60 -9.05 3.94
N TRP A 696 8.89 -10.36 3.87
CA TRP A 696 9.34 -11.11 5.04
C TRP A 696 10.61 -10.50 5.64
N VAL A 697 11.61 -10.27 4.81
CA VAL A 697 12.90 -9.69 5.23
C VAL A 697 12.71 -8.28 5.80
N ALA A 698 11.85 -7.46 5.19
CA ALA A 698 11.67 -6.07 5.59
C ALA A 698 10.82 -5.87 6.86
N LEU A 699 9.77 -6.69 7.03
CA LEU A 699 8.73 -6.47 8.04
C LEU A 699 8.47 -7.72 8.88
N ASP A 700 8.06 -8.82 8.23
CA ASP A 700 7.41 -9.89 8.96
C ASP A 700 8.35 -10.70 9.86
N SER A 701 9.63 -10.76 9.48
CA SER A 701 10.69 -11.35 10.30
C SER A 701 10.89 -10.62 11.64
N LEU A 702 10.51 -9.35 11.74
CA LEU A 702 10.74 -8.48 12.91
C LEU A 702 9.56 -8.49 13.91
N ARG A 703 8.47 -9.19 13.59
CA ARG A 703 7.30 -9.32 14.48
C ARG A 703 7.60 -10.23 15.67
N LEU A 704 6.93 -9.98 16.80
CA LEU A 704 6.99 -10.88 17.96
C LEU A 704 6.37 -12.24 17.62
N ILE A 705 6.90 -13.32 18.21
CA ILE A 705 6.46 -14.70 17.97
C ILE A 705 4.96 -14.86 18.23
N ASP A 706 4.45 -14.21 19.27
CA ASP A 706 3.07 -14.36 19.74
C ASP A 706 2.07 -13.48 18.98
N THR A 707 2.53 -12.80 17.94
CA THR A 707 1.65 -11.97 17.10
C THR A 707 0.93 -12.89 16.12
N PRO A 708 -0.41 -13.04 16.19
CA PRO A 708 -1.15 -13.89 15.26
C PRO A 708 -0.98 -13.38 13.82
N TRP A 709 -0.94 -14.32 12.87
CA TRP A 709 -0.93 -14.09 11.43
C TRP A 709 -2.31 -14.24 10.82
#